data_AF-A1K7U4-F1
#
_entry.id   AF-A1K7U4-F1
#
_cell.length_a   1.000
_cell.length_b   1.000
_cell.length_c   1.000
_cell.angle_alpha   90.00
_cell.angle_beta   90.00
_cell.angle_gamma   90.00
#
_symmetry.space_group_name_H-M   'P 1'
#
loop_
_entity.id
_entity.type
_entity.pdbx_description
1 polymer ?
#
loop_
_entity_poly.entity_id
_entity_poly.type
_entity_poly.pdbx_seq_one_letter_code
_entity_poly.pdbx_strand_id
1 'polypeptide(L)'
;MTTYKGIEIEPRLRPLIRHMAHVEEYREMLQRLQAVWDNLALLGQLSGIATDMNSTRQAFSDLTATLLDNLGMETRRKVVLEMKSRAQVAVDILVRNLFERTADIGFLAIDEELRRFARAALAGSADDAARNAIVARFRAYVEKYSVYHDIVLLAPDGRILARLDQGQQQTHSRDPLVDEALRTTAPYVEHFRVTDLQPGSSPALTYAYRIEDGDGGGPLGVLCLCFRFEDETAGIFAHLLRADDWYLVSLLDAQGRCIASSDPQQLPVCARADTVLDADCRIVRLGGREYLAVSTATRGYQGYMGPGWLGHVMVPIEHAFDRDGNDRLGGLPAATLEGVMRSPTLFSAALQRIPEHADRIQRELNRSVWNGAVRQSKGGSTLNGTFSKVLLGEIANTGVQTRDVFARSIGQLHETVVSSILGDCEFQAALAIDIMDRNLYERANDCRWWALNPVFREGLAQEAPAAHELARMSESLAQINALYTVYDKLVVFDRRARVVAVSAPAHGHLLGRTLGEDWARRTLGVEDPRHYVVSPFEPSPLYDGRPTYIYAAPIAAPGEGRVVGGIAIVFDAEPQFRAMLGDAVAHDEPGATAPFAVFADRKGTVIASSRADIAAGSAIGVDDALLALEPGAAHSSIVVRDGSYHAVGARMSSGYREYKGPDDPYRNPVAALVFVPLGAEARVDIAPAAFADRIRTAHRHHADDAVQALEVATFYIGDEWFGIACRDVVEAVGIESITGVPGMPGHVRGVMMFHGSPVPVFDLAHDLRAARPIDAASYRQIVIVRAPDDSVFGILTHALAETPEIPLNQLDPIANLFPGHGVMAESVVRPDPAQGRDGILVILSVPRIRERLLHAAEPARAAALTLAADGRRIAAR
;
A
#
# COMPACT_ATOMS: atom_id res chain seq x y z
N MET A 1 -10.49 26.01 1.01
CA MET A 1 -11.12 25.46 -0.20
C MET A 1 -11.07 26.46 -1.35
N THR A 2 -11.05 25.99 -2.59
CA THR A 2 -11.10 26.78 -3.82
C THR A 2 -12.11 26.18 -4.79
N THR A 3 -12.69 26.99 -5.67
CA THR A 3 -13.66 26.50 -6.65
C THR A 3 -12.98 26.06 -7.95
N TYR A 4 -13.32 24.87 -8.45
CA TYR A 4 -12.90 24.36 -9.75
C TYR A 4 -14.11 23.86 -10.54
N LYS A 5 -14.37 24.48 -11.70
CA LYS A 5 -15.55 24.23 -12.55
C LYS A 5 -16.87 24.12 -11.76
N GLY A 6 -17.07 24.96 -10.74
CA GLY A 6 -18.29 25.00 -9.93
C GLY A 6 -18.33 24.09 -8.70
N ILE A 7 -17.23 23.42 -8.36
CA ILE A 7 -17.15 22.51 -7.21
C ILE A 7 -16.08 23.00 -6.23
N GLU A 8 -16.38 22.96 -4.93
CA GLU A 8 -15.40 23.26 -3.88
C GLU A 8 -14.43 22.08 -3.71
N ILE A 9 -13.14 22.38 -3.83
CA ILE A 9 -12.06 21.41 -3.68
C ILE A 9 -10.92 21.99 -2.84
N GLU A 10 -10.08 21.12 -2.31
CA GLU A 10 -8.88 21.50 -1.59
C GLU A 10 -7.94 22.34 -2.50
N PRO A 11 -7.35 23.45 -2.02
CA PRO A 11 -6.54 24.35 -2.87
C PRO A 11 -5.36 23.65 -3.56
N ARG A 12 -4.83 22.59 -2.94
CA ARG A 12 -3.70 21.79 -3.45
C ARG A 12 -4.08 20.94 -4.67
N LEU A 13 -5.36 20.63 -4.86
CA LEU A 13 -5.84 19.84 -6.00
C LEU A 13 -6.08 20.67 -7.25
N ARG A 14 -6.38 21.96 -7.10
CA ARG A 14 -6.74 22.84 -8.23
C ARG A 14 -5.79 22.77 -9.44
N PRO A 15 -4.45 22.78 -9.30
CA PRO A 15 -3.57 22.67 -10.47
C PRO A 15 -3.44 21.24 -11.02
N LEU A 16 -3.80 20.22 -10.22
CA LEU A 16 -3.59 18.80 -10.53
C LEU A 16 -4.83 18.13 -11.13
N ILE A 17 -6.03 18.49 -10.65
CA ILE A 17 -7.28 17.77 -10.92
C ILE A 17 -7.59 17.64 -12.43
N ARG A 18 -7.20 18.65 -13.23
CA ARG A 18 -7.36 18.62 -14.70
C ARG A 18 -6.56 17.52 -15.41
N HIS A 19 -5.57 16.94 -14.73
CA HIS A 19 -4.73 15.85 -15.21
C HIS A 19 -5.17 14.48 -14.66
N MET A 20 -6.19 14.44 -13.79
CA MET A 20 -6.72 13.21 -13.21
C MET A 20 -7.92 12.73 -14.05
N ALA A 21 -7.66 12.01 -15.14
CA ALA A 21 -8.68 11.63 -16.14
C ALA A 21 -9.94 11.00 -15.52
N HIS A 22 -9.78 10.07 -14.58
CA HIS A 22 -10.91 9.42 -13.90
C HIS A 22 -11.73 10.37 -13.04
N VAL A 23 -11.06 11.25 -12.28
CA VAL A 23 -11.75 12.28 -11.47
C VAL A 23 -12.54 13.23 -12.37
N GLU A 24 -11.97 13.59 -13.52
CA GLU A 24 -12.63 14.42 -14.53
C GLU A 24 -13.85 13.73 -15.15
N GLU A 25 -13.76 12.44 -15.46
CA GLU A 25 -14.88 11.64 -16.01
C GLU A 25 -16.06 11.61 -15.05
N TYR A 26 -15.83 11.31 -13.76
CA TYR A 26 -16.90 11.33 -12.76
C TYR A 26 -17.47 12.71 -12.55
N ARG A 27 -16.62 13.75 -12.53
CA ARG A 27 -17.12 15.11 -12.43
C ARG A 27 -18.04 15.43 -13.61
N GLU A 28 -17.68 15.07 -14.83
CA GLU A 28 -18.54 15.30 -16.00
C GLU A 28 -19.83 14.50 -15.96
N MET A 29 -19.82 13.28 -15.45
CA MET A 29 -21.04 12.49 -15.24
C MET A 29 -21.95 13.13 -14.19
N LEU A 30 -21.41 13.53 -13.05
CA LEU A 30 -22.16 14.15 -11.95
C LEU A 30 -22.68 15.55 -12.32
N GLN A 31 -21.90 16.34 -13.06
CA GLN A 31 -22.35 17.64 -13.57
C GLN A 31 -23.48 17.52 -14.59
N ARG A 32 -23.43 16.50 -15.47
CA ARG A 32 -24.54 16.20 -16.39
C ARG A 32 -25.81 15.88 -15.62
N LEU A 33 -25.71 15.06 -14.57
CA LEU A 33 -26.84 14.74 -13.69
C LEU A 33 -27.36 15.99 -12.96
N GLN A 34 -26.47 16.86 -12.49
CA GLN A 34 -26.86 18.12 -11.82
C GLN A 34 -27.65 19.04 -12.77
N ALA A 35 -27.24 19.13 -14.04
CA ALA A 35 -27.98 19.91 -15.05
C ALA A 35 -29.38 19.33 -15.34
N VAL A 36 -29.52 17.99 -15.34
CA VAL A 36 -30.83 17.34 -15.43
C VAL A 36 -31.69 17.71 -14.22
N TRP A 37 -31.12 17.67 -13.01
CA TRP A 37 -31.79 18.09 -11.78
C TRP A 37 -32.27 19.55 -11.83
N ASP A 38 -31.44 20.47 -12.32
CA ASP A 38 -31.80 21.89 -12.43
C ASP A 38 -33.00 22.07 -13.38
N ASN A 39 -33.02 21.36 -14.52
CA ASN A 39 -34.16 21.38 -15.45
C ASN A 39 -35.42 20.78 -14.82
N LEU A 40 -35.32 19.63 -14.15
CA LEU A 40 -36.45 18.98 -13.49
C LEU A 40 -37.03 19.85 -12.37
N ALA A 41 -36.18 20.54 -11.60
CA ALA A 41 -36.61 21.45 -10.54
C ALA A 41 -37.40 22.65 -11.10
N LEU A 42 -36.94 23.24 -12.22
CA LEU A 42 -37.65 24.32 -12.90
C LEU A 42 -39.03 23.87 -13.41
N LEU A 43 -39.11 22.69 -14.03
CA LEU A 43 -40.38 22.11 -14.48
C LEU A 43 -41.31 21.75 -13.32
N GLY A 44 -40.75 21.33 -12.17
CA GLY A 44 -41.50 21.08 -10.94
C GLY A 44 -42.17 22.33 -10.40
N GLN A 45 -41.44 23.45 -10.36
CA GLN A 45 -42.00 24.75 -9.96
C GLN A 45 -43.14 25.20 -10.88
N LEU A 46 -43.00 25.03 -12.20
CA LEU A 46 -44.02 25.40 -13.17
C LEU A 46 -45.29 24.55 -13.08
N SER A 47 -45.16 23.27 -12.71
CA SER A 47 -46.29 22.34 -12.57
C SER A 47 -47.00 22.40 -11.22
N GLY A 48 -46.57 23.28 -10.30
CA GLY A 48 -47.13 23.36 -8.95
C GLY A 48 -46.77 22.18 -8.05
N ILE A 49 -45.90 21.28 -8.53
CA ILE A 49 -45.27 20.23 -7.74
C ILE A 49 -44.12 20.88 -6.97
N ALA A 50 -44.46 21.64 -5.94
CA ALA A 50 -43.48 22.11 -4.96
C ALA A 50 -43.08 20.92 -4.05
N THR A 51 -42.43 19.92 -4.63
CA THR A 51 -41.71 18.91 -3.86
C THR A 51 -40.47 19.55 -3.26
N ASP A 52 -40.01 19.02 -2.12
CA ASP A 52 -38.80 19.43 -1.39
C ASP A 52 -37.52 19.04 -2.18
N MET A 53 -37.47 19.42 -3.47
CA MET A 53 -36.43 19.04 -4.43
C MET A 53 -35.18 19.88 -4.25
N ASN A 54 -35.32 21.13 -3.79
CA ASN A 54 -34.18 22.01 -3.57
C ASN A 54 -33.23 21.47 -2.50
N SER A 55 -33.76 20.88 -1.42
CA SER A 55 -32.97 20.25 -0.36
C SER A 55 -32.27 18.99 -0.87
N THR A 56 -32.98 18.14 -1.62
CA THR A 56 -32.41 16.92 -2.25
C THR A 56 -31.29 17.27 -3.24
N ARG A 57 -31.53 18.26 -4.11
CA ARG A 57 -30.56 18.76 -5.09
C ARG A 57 -29.31 19.33 -4.44
N GLN A 58 -29.47 20.08 -3.35
CA GLN A 58 -28.34 20.61 -2.57
C GLN A 58 -27.55 19.46 -1.92
N ALA A 59 -28.24 18.48 -1.32
CA ALA A 59 -27.60 17.34 -0.69
C ALA A 59 -26.75 16.51 -1.68
N PHE A 60 -27.23 16.29 -2.91
CA PHE A 60 -26.43 15.64 -3.97
C PHE A 60 -25.25 16.49 -4.43
N SER A 61 -25.40 17.82 -4.49
CA SER A 61 -24.30 18.74 -4.81
C SER A 61 -23.19 18.67 -3.76
N ASP A 62 -23.55 18.71 -2.48
CA ASP A 62 -22.61 18.66 -1.36
C ASP A 62 -21.90 17.30 -1.30
N LEU A 63 -22.63 16.21 -1.60
CA LEU A 63 -22.08 14.86 -1.70
C LEU A 63 -21.11 14.72 -2.87
N THR A 64 -21.43 15.32 -4.03
CA THR A 64 -20.57 15.37 -5.21
C THR A 64 -19.25 16.05 -4.91
N ALA A 65 -19.29 17.22 -4.26
CA ALA A 65 -18.08 17.95 -3.88
C ALA A 65 -17.21 17.12 -2.93
N THR A 66 -17.83 16.52 -1.91
CA THR A 66 -17.12 15.66 -0.94
C THR A 66 -16.46 14.46 -1.62
N LEU A 67 -17.16 13.77 -2.52
CA LEU A 67 -16.64 12.59 -3.20
C LEU A 67 -15.44 12.93 -4.10
N LEU A 68 -15.56 13.97 -4.93
CA LEU A 68 -14.51 14.37 -5.87
C LEU A 68 -13.27 14.92 -5.16
N ASP A 69 -13.45 15.65 -4.06
CA ASP A 69 -12.34 16.11 -3.23
C ASP A 69 -11.56 14.92 -2.64
N ASN A 70 -12.25 13.95 -2.04
CA ASN A 70 -11.59 12.76 -1.50
C ASN A 70 -10.91 11.92 -2.59
N LEU A 71 -11.57 11.69 -3.73
CA LEU A 71 -10.98 10.94 -4.84
C LEU A 71 -9.72 11.63 -5.38
N GLY A 72 -9.77 12.96 -5.55
CA GLY A 72 -8.63 13.74 -5.99
C GLY A 72 -7.48 13.73 -4.97
N MET A 73 -7.79 13.85 -3.68
CA MET A 73 -6.79 13.81 -2.60
C MET A 73 -6.12 12.44 -2.51
N GLU A 74 -6.86 11.34 -2.58
CA GLU A 74 -6.30 9.99 -2.56
C GLU A 74 -5.48 9.68 -3.81
N THR A 75 -5.95 10.11 -4.99
CA THR A 75 -5.19 9.99 -6.24
C THR A 75 -3.86 10.74 -6.15
N ARG A 76 -3.86 11.97 -5.60
CA ARG A 76 -2.63 12.72 -5.33
C ARG A 76 -1.75 12.00 -4.30
N ARG A 77 -2.32 11.53 -3.20
CA ARG A 77 -1.59 10.88 -2.10
C ARG A 77 -0.82 9.67 -2.61
N LYS A 78 -1.47 8.82 -3.40
CA LYS A 78 -0.86 7.65 -4.04
C LYS A 78 0.40 8.02 -4.84
N VAL A 79 0.30 9.00 -5.74
CA VAL A 79 1.44 9.43 -6.58
C VAL A 79 2.57 10.04 -5.75
N VAL A 80 2.23 10.91 -4.80
CA VAL A 80 3.23 11.54 -3.91
C VAL A 80 3.97 10.49 -3.07
N LEU A 81 3.25 9.49 -2.58
CA LEU A 81 3.84 8.40 -1.81
C LEU A 81 4.79 7.56 -2.67
N GLU A 82 4.37 7.19 -3.88
CA GLU A 82 5.20 6.46 -4.86
C GLU A 82 6.50 7.21 -5.17
N MET A 83 6.42 8.54 -5.36
CA MET A 83 7.59 9.40 -5.60
C MET A 83 8.52 9.50 -4.38
N LYS A 84 7.96 9.73 -3.19
CA LYS A 84 8.73 9.77 -1.94
C LYS A 84 9.48 8.46 -1.71
N SER A 85 8.80 7.35 -1.98
CA SER A 85 9.37 6.01 -1.84
C SER A 85 10.60 5.84 -2.72
N ARG A 86 10.48 6.13 -4.03
CA ARG A 86 11.62 6.08 -4.96
C ARG A 86 12.76 7.02 -4.57
N ALA A 87 12.44 8.25 -4.16
CA ALA A 87 13.44 9.23 -3.74
C ALA A 87 14.22 8.74 -2.50
N GLN A 88 13.50 8.23 -1.49
CA GLN A 88 14.09 7.74 -0.26
C GLN A 88 15.02 6.55 -0.52
N VAL A 89 14.55 5.58 -1.32
CA VAL A 89 15.35 4.39 -1.65
C VAL A 89 16.57 4.74 -2.47
N ALA A 90 16.46 5.65 -3.44
CA ALA A 90 17.61 6.08 -4.24
C ALA A 90 18.75 6.63 -3.37
N VAL A 91 18.43 7.48 -2.39
CA VAL A 91 19.45 8.09 -1.52
C VAL A 91 19.94 7.14 -0.43
N ASP A 92 19.05 6.36 0.20
CA ASP A 92 19.44 5.46 1.30
C ASP A 92 20.31 4.30 0.80
N ILE A 93 20.00 3.73 -0.36
CA ILE A 93 20.83 2.69 -0.97
C ILE A 93 22.23 3.24 -1.26
N LEU A 94 22.31 4.43 -1.85
CA LEU A 94 23.60 5.04 -2.16
C LEU A 94 24.40 5.31 -0.88
N VAL A 95 23.79 5.93 0.13
CA VAL A 95 24.46 6.26 1.40
C VAL A 95 24.98 5.00 2.11
N ARG A 96 24.23 3.90 2.07
CA ARG A 96 24.72 2.61 2.56
C ARG A 96 25.94 2.13 1.77
N ASN A 97 25.90 2.18 0.44
CA ASN A 97 27.05 1.78 -0.38
C ASN A 97 28.28 2.63 -0.05
N LEU A 98 28.11 3.94 0.15
CA LEU A 98 29.20 4.85 0.52
C LEU A 98 29.79 4.50 1.90
N PHE A 99 28.94 4.19 2.88
CA PHE A 99 29.39 3.76 4.20
C PHE A 99 30.31 2.53 4.13
N GLU A 100 29.95 1.51 3.34
CA GLU A 100 30.77 0.30 3.20
C GLU A 100 32.16 0.65 2.61
N ARG A 101 32.28 1.67 1.74
CA ARG A 101 33.59 2.14 1.22
C ARG A 101 34.50 2.75 2.28
N THR A 102 33.92 3.26 3.37
CA THR A 102 34.69 3.85 4.47
C THR A 102 35.50 2.81 5.23
N ALA A 103 34.99 1.57 5.32
CA ALA A 103 35.71 0.45 5.91
C ALA A 103 36.82 -0.05 4.97
N ASP A 104 36.53 -0.13 3.66
CA ASP A 104 37.47 -0.62 2.65
C ASP A 104 38.78 0.17 2.62
N ILE A 105 38.70 1.51 2.65
CA ILE A 105 39.88 2.37 2.67
C ILE A 105 40.70 2.16 3.95
N GLY A 106 40.04 2.00 5.10
CA GLY A 106 40.70 1.75 6.38
C GLY A 106 41.48 0.43 6.37
N PHE A 107 40.88 -0.64 5.82
CA PHE A 107 41.53 -1.93 5.70
C PHE A 107 42.72 -1.92 4.72
N LEU A 108 42.57 -1.31 3.54
CA LEU A 108 43.65 -1.28 2.56
C LEU A 108 44.84 -0.42 3.03
N ALA A 109 44.60 0.65 3.80
CA ALA A 109 45.69 1.49 4.33
C ALA A 109 46.59 0.75 5.35
N ILE A 110 46.11 -0.35 5.93
CA ILE A 110 46.89 -1.18 6.86
C ILE A 110 47.55 -2.41 6.22
N ASP A 111 47.43 -2.59 4.90
CA ASP A 111 48.05 -3.71 4.18
C ASP A 111 49.59 -3.63 4.23
N GLU A 112 50.21 -4.64 4.84
CA GLU A 112 51.67 -4.69 5.07
C GLU A 112 52.48 -4.79 3.78
N GLU A 113 51.94 -5.39 2.70
CA GLU A 113 52.63 -5.41 1.41
C GLU A 113 52.62 -4.02 0.76
N LEU A 114 51.51 -3.27 0.88
CA LEU A 114 51.44 -1.88 0.42
C LEU A 114 52.41 -0.98 1.20
N ARG A 115 52.49 -1.15 2.53
CA ARG A 115 53.46 -0.44 3.39
C ARG A 115 54.91 -0.75 2.99
N ARG A 116 55.24 -2.04 2.84
CA ARG A 116 56.59 -2.48 2.45
C ARG A 116 56.98 -1.94 1.09
N PHE A 117 56.07 -1.97 0.12
CA PHE A 117 56.30 -1.40 -1.21
C PHE A 117 56.46 0.12 -1.14
N ALA A 118 55.58 0.84 -0.43
CA ALA A 118 55.68 2.30 -0.29
C ALA A 118 57.03 2.71 0.35
N ARG A 119 57.47 2.01 1.39
CA ARG A 119 58.78 2.21 2.03
C ARG A 119 59.93 1.99 1.04
N ALA A 120 59.90 0.89 0.30
CA ALA A 120 60.92 0.59 -0.71
C ALA A 120 60.95 1.62 -1.85
N ALA A 121 59.78 2.09 -2.29
CA ALA A 121 59.61 3.06 -3.37
C ALA A 121 60.04 4.48 -2.97
N LEU A 122 59.79 4.88 -1.72
CA LEU A 122 60.32 6.13 -1.15
C LEU A 122 61.84 6.09 -0.99
N ALA A 123 62.41 4.92 -0.64
CA ALA A 123 63.85 4.71 -0.55
C ALA A 123 64.54 4.58 -1.94
N GLY A 124 63.80 4.62 -3.05
CA GLY A 124 64.33 4.46 -4.41
C GLY A 124 64.81 3.04 -4.74
N SER A 125 64.38 2.05 -3.94
CA SER A 125 64.80 0.64 -4.03
C SER A 125 63.75 -0.29 -4.65
N ALA A 126 62.54 0.22 -4.94
CA ALA A 126 61.49 -0.54 -5.62
C ALA A 126 61.74 -0.61 -7.13
N ASP A 127 61.64 -1.80 -7.70
CA ASP A 127 61.75 -2.06 -9.14
C ASP A 127 60.37 -2.21 -9.81
N ASP A 128 60.37 -2.37 -11.13
CA ASP A 128 59.14 -2.56 -11.90
C ASP A 128 58.44 -3.88 -11.56
N ALA A 129 59.19 -4.91 -11.12
CA ALA A 129 58.62 -6.18 -10.68
C ALA A 129 57.78 -6.01 -9.40
N ALA A 130 58.31 -5.29 -8.40
CA ALA A 130 57.58 -4.96 -7.18
C ALA A 130 56.35 -4.11 -7.48
N ARG A 131 56.45 -3.14 -8.39
CA ARG A 131 55.30 -2.34 -8.84
C ARG A 131 54.22 -3.22 -9.49
N ASN A 132 54.62 -4.10 -10.41
CA ASN A 132 53.71 -5.02 -11.08
C ASN A 132 53.02 -5.99 -10.12
N ALA A 133 53.70 -6.41 -9.04
CA ALA A 133 53.09 -7.21 -7.98
C ALA A 133 51.99 -6.44 -7.24
N ILE A 134 52.20 -5.16 -6.91
CA ILE A 134 51.16 -4.32 -6.31
C ILE A 134 49.98 -4.11 -7.27
N VAL A 135 50.24 -3.86 -8.55
CA VAL A 135 49.17 -3.73 -9.56
C VAL A 135 48.38 -5.04 -9.71
N ALA A 136 49.04 -6.20 -9.70
CA ALA A 136 48.36 -7.49 -9.71
C ALA A 136 47.51 -7.71 -8.45
N ARG A 137 47.98 -7.23 -7.29
CA ARG A 137 47.22 -7.25 -6.04
C ARG A 137 45.97 -6.37 -6.11
N PHE A 138 46.08 -5.14 -6.64
CA PHE A 138 44.92 -4.29 -6.90
C PHE A 138 43.92 -4.96 -7.87
N ARG A 139 44.41 -5.62 -8.93
CA ARG A 139 43.55 -6.36 -9.86
C ARG A 139 42.81 -7.50 -9.16
N ALA A 140 43.49 -8.28 -8.33
CA ALA A 140 42.86 -9.35 -7.56
C ALA A 140 41.80 -8.83 -6.57
N TYR A 141 41.99 -7.62 -6.04
CA TYR A 141 40.97 -6.96 -5.22
C TYR A 141 39.74 -6.58 -6.04
N VAL A 142 39.93 -5.93 -7.19
CA VAL A 142 38.80 -5.50 -8.05
C VAL A 142 38.10 -6.68 -8.72
N GLU A 143 38.79 -7.77 -9.05
CA GLU A 143 38.16 -9.00 -9.59
C GLU A 143 37.21 -9.67 -8.59
N LYS A 144 37.47 -9.51 -7.29
CA LYS A 144 36.60 -10.01 -6.22
C LYS A 144 35.56 -8.98 -5.79
N TYR A 145 35.77 -7.71 -6.17
CA TYR A 145 34.99 -6.57 -5.74
C TYR A 145 34.93 -5.46 -6.80
N SER A 146 33.96 -5.55 -7.71
CA SER A 146 33.88 -4.78 -8.97
C SER A 146 33.47 -3.31 -8.84
N VAL A 147 33.44 -2.75 -7.63
CA VAL A 147 32.95 -1.39 -7.36
C VAL A 147 33.96 -0.28 -7.66
N TYR A 148 35.25 -0.60 -7.76
CA TYR A 148 36.30 0.38 -8.07
C TYR A 148 36.69 0.29 -9.54
N HIS A 149 36.94 1.44 -10.18
CA HIS A 149 37.56 1.46 -11.51
C HIS A 149 39.06 1.75 -11.45
N ASP A 150 39.54 2.39 -10.38
CA ASP A 150 40.96 2.63 -10.17
C ASP A 150 41.34 2.64 -8.68
N ILE A 151 42.56 2.23 -8.40
CA ILE A 151 43.20 2.25 -7.08
C ILE A 151 44.58 2.89 -7.27
N VAL A 152 44.86 3.96 -6.56
CA VAL A 152 46.09 4.74 -6.73
C VAL A 152 46.83 4.85 -5.42
N LEU A 153 48.10 4.46 -5.42
CA LEU A 153 49.02 4.67 -4.32
C LEU A 153 49.96 5.83 -4.64
N LEU A 154 49.94 6.86 -3.78
CA LEU A 154 50.68 8.11 -3.93
C LEU A 154 51.74 8.23 -2.83
N ALA A 155 52.89 8.81 -3.16
CA ALA A 155 53.86 9.28 -2.18
C ALA A 155 53.34 10.56 -1.49
N PRO A 156 53.91 10.96 -0.33
CA PRO A 156 53.48 12.17 0.39
C PRO A 156 53.63 13.47 -0.40
N ASP A 157 54.46 13.49 -1.44
CA ASP A 157 54.63 14.63 -2.35
C ASP A 157 53.61 14.66 -3.50
N GLY A 158 52.78 13.63 -3.65
CA GLY A 158 51.79 13.49 -4.73
C GLY A 158 52.26 12.67 -5.93
N ARG A 159 53.49 12.13 -5.94
CA ARG A 159 53.98 11.23 -6.99
C ARG A 159 53.24 9.89 -6.97
N ILE A 160 52.79 9.40 -8.12
CA ILE A 160 52.10 8.10 -8.25
C ILE A 160 53.13 6.97 -8.16
N LEU A 161 53.01 6.13 -7.13
CA LEU A 161 53.88 4.96 -6.89
C LEU A 161 53.36 3.72 -7.61
N ALA A 162 52.05 3.48 -7.54
CA ALA A 162 51.36 2.39 -8.25
C ALA A 162 49.92 2.80 -8.57
N ARG A 163 49.36 2.27 -9.65
CA ARG A 163 47.99 2.56 -10.11
C ARG A 163 47.39 1.31 -10.76
N LEU A 164 46.10 1.06 -10.58
CA LEU A 164 45.40 -0.05 -11.23
C LEU A 164 45.19 0.23 -12.72
N ASP A 165 44.64 1.39 -13.06
CA ASP A 165 44.42 1.80 -14.45
C ASP A 165 45.73 2.19 -15.15
N GLN A 166 46.24 1.27 -15.95
CA GLN A 166 47.47 1.43 -16.74
C GLN A 166 47.26 2.24 -18.03
N GLY A 167 46.02 2.61 -18.37
CA GLY A 167 45.71 3.45 -19.53
C GLY A 167 46.03 4.94 -19.32
N GLN A 168 46.14 5.36 -18.06
CA GLN A 168 46.40 6.75 -17.67
C GLN A 168 47.90 7.05 -17.59
N GLN A 169 48.31 8.22 -18.08
CA GLN A 169 49.73 8.61 -18.19
C GLN A 169 50.22 9.55 -17.08
N GLN A 170 49.34 9.93 -16.14
CA GLN A 170 49.67 10.80 -15.02
C GLN A 170 50.69 10.13 -14.11
N THR A 171 51.74 10.88 -13.76
CA THR A 171 52.81 10.42 -12.86
C THR A 171 52.78 11.14 -11.51
N HIS A 172 51.96 12.18 -11.38
CA HIS A 172 51.87 13.02 -10.19
C HIS A 172 50.47 13.64 -10.10
N SER A 173 49.95 13.77 -8.87
CA SER A 173 48.72 14.50 -8.56
C SER A 173 49.02 15.75 -7.74
N ARG A 174 48.27 16.81 -7.98
CA ARG A 174 48.26 18.06 -7.22
C ARG A 174 46.93 18.27 -6.50
N ASP A 175 46.11 17.23 -6.43
CA ASP A 175 44.82 17.29 -5.77
C ASP A 175 45.01 17.59 -4.27
N PRO A 176 44.32 18.60 -3.70
CA PRO A 176 44.39 18.90 -2.27
C PRO A 176 44.03 17.72 -1.36
N LEU A 177 43.33 16.70 -1.90
CA LEU A 177 43.02 15.44 -1.24
C LEU A 177 44.25 14.79 -0.60
N VAL A 178 45.43 14.88 -1.25
CA VAL A 178 46.66 14.25 -0.75
C VAL A 178 47.09 14.88 0.58
N ASP A 179 47.20 16.20 0.61
CA ASP A 179 47.56 16.95 1.82
C ASP A 179 46.53 16.75 2.95
N GLU A 180 45.24 16.71 2.58
CA GLU A 180 44.15 16.50 3.52
C GLU A 180 44.22 15.09 4.14
N ALA A 181 44.41 14.04 3.33
CA ALA A 181 44.52 12.67 3.80
C ALA A 181 45.75 12.44 4.70
N LEU A 182 46.85 13.16 4.45
CA LEU A 182 48.04 13.11 5.32
C LEU A 182 47.78 13.73 6.69
N ARG A 183 46.99 14.81 6.77
CA ARG A 183 46.79 15.61 8.00
C ARG A 183 45.52 15.30 8.76
N THR A 184 44.57 14.58 8.15
CA THR A 184 43.26 14.33 8.73
C THR A 184 43.36 13.61 10.09
N THR A 185 42.52 13.98 11.04
CA THR A 185 42.31 13.22 12.27
C THR A 185 41.13 12.25 12.16
N ALA A 186 40.37 12.35 11.07
CA ALA A 186 39.28 11.44 10.73
C ALA A 186 39.85 10.10 10.19
N PRO A 187 39.05 9.02 10.18
CA PRO A 187 39.51 7.71 9.67
C PRO A 187 39.72 7.67 8.16
N TYR A 188 39.22 8.65 7.40
CA TYR A 188 39.40 8.80 5.95
C TYR A 188 39.06 10.22 5.50
N VAL A 189 39.30 10.51 4.22
CA VAL A 189 38.84 11.69 3.50
C VAL A 189 37.98 11.24 2.30
N GLU A 190 36.85 11.92 2.07
CA GLU A 190 35.88 11.58 1.01
C GLU A 190 35.51 12.85 0.22
N HIS A 191 35.67 12.82 -1.11
CA HIS A 191 35.31 13.93 -1.99
C HIS A 191 34.65 13.46 -3.29
N PHE A 192 33.62 14.18 -3.72
CA PHE A 192 33.01 14.07 -5.06
C PHE A 192 33.31 15.32 -5.88
N ARG A 193 34.37 15.29 -6.70
CA ARG A 193 34.79 16.42 -7.52
C ARG A 193 35.61 15.99 -8.73
N VAL A 194 35.82 16.92 -9.66
CA VAL A 194 36.82 16.74 -10.72
C VAL A 194 38.20 16.69 -10.07
N THR A 195 38.98 15.67 -10.41
CA THR A 195 40.31 15.41 -9.86
C THR A 195 41.29 15.12 -11.00
N ASP A 196 42.55 15.52 -10.82
CA ASP A 196 43.61 15.23 -11.79
C ASP A 196 44.05 13.75 -11.77
N LEU A 197 43.63 13.00 -10.73
CA LEU A 197 43.77 11.54 -10.69
C LEU A 197 42.92 10.86 -11.77
N GLN A 198 41.83 11.49 -12.20
CA GLN A 198 40.87 11.00 -13.18
C GLN A 198 40.65 12.06 -14.30
N PRO A 199 41.67 12.29 -15.13
CA PRO A 199 41.66 13.34 -16.16
C PRO A 199 40.53 13.12 -17.18
N GLY A 200 39.80 14.18 -17.53
CA GLY A 200 38.75 14.14 -18.56
C GLY A 200 37.49 13.36 -18.18
N SER A 201 37.36 12.93 -16.92
CA SER A 201 36.15 12.27 -16.41
C SER A 201 35.18 13.27 -15.78
N SER A 202 33.91 12.87 -15.64
CA SER A 202 32.93 13.48 -14.73
C SER A 202 33.51 13.60 -13.30
N PRO A 203 32.90 14.40 -12.41
CA PRO A 203 33.29 14.39 -10.99
C PRO A 203 33.40 12.95 -10.45
N ALA A 204 34.55 12.63 -9.85
CA ALA A 204 34.84 11.30 -9.34
C ALA A 204 34.62 11.27 -7.82
N LEU A 205 34.00 10.20 -7.32
CA LEU A 205 33.94 9.93 -5.89
C LEU A 205 35.22 9.21 -5.48
N THR A 206 36.03 9.86 -4.64
CA THR A 206 37.33 9.35 -4.20
C THR A 206 37.40 9.28 -2.68
N TYR A 207 37.77 8.11 -2.17
CA TYR A 207 38.14 7.89 -0.77
C TYR A 207 39.65 7.87 -0.66
N ALA A 208 40.21 8.56 0.32
CA ALA A 208 41.64 8.56 0.55
C ALA A 208 42.00 8.46 2.03
N TYR A 209 43.09 7.74 2.31
CA TYR A 209 43.69 7.72 3.63
C TYR A 209 45.20 7.50 3.57
N ARG A 210 45.91 7.96 4.59
CA ARG A 210 47.36 7.82 4.67
C ARG A 210 47.75 6.39 5.02
N ILE A 211 48.88 5.94 4.47
CA ILE A 211 49.56 4.71 4.86
C ILE A 211 50.68 5.10 5.83
N GLU A 212 50.71 4.48 7.01
CA GLU A 212 51.68 4.78 8.08
C GLU A 212 52.77 3.70 8.18
N ASP A 213 53.97 4.12 8.59
CA ASP A 213 55.13 3.24 8.82
C ASP A 213 55.10 2.59 10.22
N GLY A 214 53.98 1.93 10.57
CA GLY A 214 53.79 1.25 11.86
C GLY A 214 53.78 2.18 13.09
N ASP A 215 53.83 1.61 14.30
CA ASP A 215 53.71 2.34 15.57
C ASP A 215 54.88 3.33 15.77
N GLY A 216 54.65 4.59 15.37
CA GLY A 216 55.55 5.72 15.58
C GLY A 216 56.29 6.23 14.33
N GLY A 217 56.05 5.64 13.16
CA GLY A 217 56.62 6.10 11.90
C GLY A 217 55.79 7.20 11.20
N GLY A 218 56.43 7.97 10.31
CA GLY A 218 55.75 8.99 9.51
C GLY A 218 54.88 8.39 8.38
N PRO A 219 54.05 9.20 7.70
CA PRO A 219 53.24 8.72 6.59
C PRO A 219 54.13 8.31 5.39
N LEU A 220 53.94 7.08 4.91
CA LEU A 220 54.61 6.51 3.73
C LEU A 220 53.95 6.95 2.41
N GLY A 221 52.72 7.42 2.47
CA GLY A 221 51.97 7.79 1.28
C GLY A 221 50.47 7.94 1.54
N VAL A 222 49.72 8.10 0.47
CA VAL A 222 48.25 8.17 0.47
C VAL A 222 47.71 7.12 -0.49
N LEU A 223 46.77 6.31 -0.01
CA LEU A 223 45.99 5.41 -0.84
C LEU A 223 44.70 6.11 -1.25
N CYS A 224 44.36 6.07 -2.54
CA CYS A 224 43.11 6.59 -3.09
C CYS A 224 42.32 5.46 -3.78
N LEU A 225 41.04 5.35 -3.45
CA LEU A 225 40.08 4.45 -4.09
C LEU A 225 39.10 5.28 -4.92
N CYS A 226 39.06 5.03 -6.24
CA CYS A 226 38.17 5.72 -7.17
C CYS A 226 36.93 4.84 -7.46
N PHE A 227 35.77 5.31 -7.04
CA PHE A 227 34.52 4.55 -7.08
C PHE A 227 33.77 4.70 -8.41
N ARG A 228 33.17 3.60 -8.90
CA ARG A 228 32.29 3.56 -10.08
C ARG A 228 30.91 4.16 -9.78
N PHE A 229 30.89 5.46 -9.49
CA PHE A 229 29.68 6.18 -9.08
C PHE A 229 28.56 6.15 -10.13
N GLU A 230 28.92 6.33 -11.41
CA GLU A 230 27.95 6.33 -12.52
C GLU A 230 27.30 4.94 -12.69
N ASP A 231 28.09 3.86 -12.69
CA ASP A 231 27.57 2.48 -12.80
C ASP A 231 26.63 2.15 -11.64
N GLU A 232 26.99 2.55 -10.42
CA GLU A 232 26.18 2.30 -9.22
C GLU A 232 24.84 3.03 -9.27
N THR A 233 24.86 4.33 -9.61
CA THR A 233 23.63 5.12 -9.68
C THR A 233 22.72 4.66 -10.82
N ALA A 234 23.28 4.28 -11.98
CA ALA A 234 22.53 3.69 -13.08
C ALA A 234 21.84 2.37 -12.65
N GLY A 235 22.56 1.51 -11.92
CA GLY A 235 22.01 0.29 -11.34
C GLY A 235 20.85 0.58 -10.38
N ILE A 236 21.00 1.53 -9.45
CA ILE A 236 19.95 1.94 -8.53
C ILE A 236 18.71 2.43 -9.29
N PHE A 237 18.88 3.32 -10.27
CA PHE A 237 17.76 3.89 -11.02
C PHE A 237 17.03 2.85 -11.87
N ALA A 238 17.74 1.89 -12.47
CA ALA A 238 17.14 0.81 -13.25
C ALA A 238 16.22 -0.10 -12.41
N HIS A 239 16.48 -0.25 -11.11
CA HIS A 239 15.61 -1.02 -10.21
C HIS A 239 14.37 -0.24 -9.76
N LEU A 240 14.46 1.10 -9.73
CA LEU A 240 13.37 1.99 -9.31
C LEU A 240 12.40 2.35 -10.44
N LEU A 241 12.79 2.12 -11.69
CA LEU A 241 12.07 2.52 -12.89
C LEU A 241 11.67 1.29 -13.72
N ARG A 242 10.46 1.33 -14.28
CA ARG A 242 10.02 0.40 -15.34
C ARG A 242 10.29 1.03 -16.71
N ALA A 243 10.33 0.21 -17.76
CA ALA A 243 10.62 0.66 -19.13
C ALA A 243 9.70 1.80 -19.62
N ASP A 244 8.42 1.78 -19.20
CA ASP A 244 7.41 2.77 -19.60
C ASP A 244 7.12 3.82 -18.49
N ASP A 245 8.03 4.03 -17.53
CA ASP A 245 7.87 5.02 -16.47
C ASP A 245 8.21 6.44 -16.96
N TRP A 246 7.35 7.41 -16.64
CA TRP A 246 7.60 8.84 -16.85
C TRP A 246 8.37 9.49 -15.69
N TYR A 247 8.78 8.70 -14.69
CA TYR A 247 9.50 9.18 -13.53
C TYR A 247 10.96 9.47 -13.88
N LEU A 248 11.43 10.62 -13.43
CA LEU A 248 12.83 11.01 -13.43
C LEU A 248 13.36 10.88 -12.00
N VAL A 249 14.29 9.95 -11.77
CA VAL A 249 14.95 9.77 -10.48
C VAL A 249 16.33 10.42 -10.56
N SER A 250 16.69 11.21 -9.56
CA SER A 250 17.96 11.91 -9.50
C SER A 250 18.46 12.02 -8.07
N LEU A 251 19.75 12.29 -7.96
CA LEU A 251 20.40 12.64 -6.71
C LEU A 251 20.87 14.08 -6.82
N LEU A 252 20.67 14.86 -5.75
CA LEU A 252 21.06 16.25 -5.68
C LEU A 252 22.04 16.47 -4.52
N ASP A 253 22.97 17.42 -4.68
CA ASP A 253 23.77 17.91 -3.55
C ASP A 253 22.96 18.84 -2.62
N ALA A 254 23.56 19.24 -1.49
CA ALA A 254 22.94 20.14 -0.52
C ALA A 254 22.57 21.53 -1.10
N GLN A 255 23.07 21.89 -2.28
CA GLN A 255 22.75 23.14 -2.99
C GLN A 255 21.74 22.94 -4.13
N GLY A 256 21.19 21.73 -4.28
CA GLY A 256 20.22 21.39 -5.32
C GLY A 256 20.83 21.18 -6.70
N ARG A 257 22.15 20.90 -6.80
CA ARG A 257 22.78 20.52 -8.08
C ARG A 257 22.65 19.02 -8.29
N CYS A 258 22.24 18.63 -9.49
CA CYS A 258 22.17 17.25 -9.92
C CYS A 258 23.55 16.60 -9.92
N ILE A 259 23.73 15.52 -9.15
CA ILE A 259 24.97 14.72 -9.13
C ILE A 259 24.83 13.45 -9.97
N ALA A 260 23.61 12.92 -10.08
CA ALA A 260 23.28 11.78 -10.93
C ALA A 260 21.80 11.86 -11.33
N SER A 261 21.49 11.40 -12.54
CA SER A 261 20.13 11.42 -13.10
C SER A 261 19.85 10.14 -13.88
N SER A 262 18.65 9.61 -13.76
CA SER A 262 18.17 8.49 -14.57
C SER A 262 17.99 8.87 -16.04
N ASP A 263 17.80 10.15 -16.32
CA ASP A 263 17.79 10.71 -17.68
C ASP A 263 18.59 12.03 -17.68
N PRO A 264 19.89 11.97 -18.00
CA PRO A 264 20.75 13.15 -18.10
C PRO A 264 20.37 14.12 -19.23
N GLN A 265 19.52 13.72 -20.18
CA GLN A 265 19.05 14.63 -21.23
C GLN A 265 17.98 15.58 -20.69
N GLN A 266 17.09 15.08 -19.83
CA GLN A 266 16.06 15.89 -19.18
C GLN A 266 16.61 16.71 -18.01
N LEU A 267 17.42 16.10 -17.15
CA LEU A 267 18.10 16.77 -16.05
C LEU A 267 19.61 16.47 -16.10
N PRO A 268 20.39 17.31 -16.79
CA PRO A 268 21.83 17.15 -16.90
C PRO A 268 22.52 17.17 -15.54
N VAL A 269 23.58 16.37 -15.41
CA VAL A 269 24.50 16.45 -14.26
C VAL A 269 25.04 17.88 -14.15
N CYS A 270 25.20 18.37 -12.92
CA CYS A 270 25.52 19.74 -12.53
C CYS A 270 24.41 20.79 -12.76
N ALA A 271 23.28 20.45 -13.39
CA ALA A 271 22.13 21.37 -13.48
C ALA A 271 21.50 21.59 -12.10
N ARG A 272 20.92 22.77 -11.87
CA ARG A 272 20.16 23.06 -10.64
C ARG A 272 18.71 22.60 -10.77
N ALA A 273 18.22 21.96 -9.72
CA ALA A 273 16.82 21.60 -9.54
C ALA A 273 16.28 22.20 -8.23
N ASP A 274 14.98 22.53 -8.21
CA ASP A 274 14.31 23.06 -7.03
C ASP A 274 14.03 21.93 -6.03
N THR A 275 14.68 21.97 -4.87
CA THR A 275 14.49 20.98 -3.82
C THR A 275 13.16 21.19 -3.08
N VAL A 276 12.54 20.08 -2.66
CA VAL A 276 11.24 20.06 -1.98
C VAL A 276 11.35 19.33 -0.65
N LEU A 277 11.83 20.04 0.38
CA LEU A 277 12.01 19.48 1.73
C LEU A 277 10.98 20.00 2.74
N ASP A 278 10.35 21.14 2.44
CA ASP A 278 9.40 21.85 3.29
C ASP A 278 7.92 21.51 2.99
N ALA A 279 7.69 20.66 2.00
CA ALA A 279 6.36 20.22 1.58
C ALA A 279 6.36 18.72 1.28
N ASP A 280 5.17 18.12 1.27
CA ASP A 280 5.00 16.73 0.83
C ASP A 280 5.32 16.58 -0.66
N CYS A 281 4.99 17.59 -1.47
CA CYS A 281 5.26 17.67 -2.89
C CYS A 281 5.04 19.10 -3.42
N ARG A 282 5.74 19.48 -4.52
CA ARG A 282 5.62 20.79 -5.17
C ARG A 282 5.57 20.65 -6.70
N ILE A 283 4.85 21.56 -7.36
CA ILE A 283 4.95 21.72 -8.81
C ILE A 283 6.17 22.61 -9.11
N VAL A 284 7.12 22.08 -9.86
CA VAL A 284 8.35 22.76 -10.29
C VAL A 284 8.39 22.88 -11.81
N ARG A 285 9.27 23.73 -12.34
CA ARG A 285 9.42 23.93 -13.79
C ARG A 285 10.82 23.59 -14.24
N LEU A 286 10.92 22.73 -15.25
CA LEU A 286 12.18 22.33 -15.86
C LEU A 286 12.01 22.28 -17.38
N GLY A 287 12.90 22.95 -18.12
CA GLY A 287 12.86 22.92 -19.59
C GLY A 287 11.54 23.43 -20.23
N GLY A 288 10.81 24.32 -19.55
CA GLY A 288 9.51 24.83 -20.02
C GLY A 288 8.31 23.92 -19.76
N ARG A 289 8.49 22.80 -19.06
CA ARG A 289 7.43 21.85 -18.66
C ARG A 289 7.23 21.87 -17.14
N GLU A 290 6.00 21.59 -16.70
CA GLU A 290 5.65 21.49 -15.28
C GLU A 290 5.79 20.04 -14.80
N TYR A 291 6.46 19.87 -13.66
CA TYR A 291 6.68 18.58 -13.02
C TYR A 291 6.12 18.61 -11.62
N LEU A 292 5.57 17.48 -11.19
CA LEU A 292 5.38 17.19 -9.79
C LEU A 292 6.73 16.70 -9.23
N ALA A 293 7.19 17.24 -8.10
CA ALA A 293 8.51 16.96 -7.55
C ALA A 293 8.52 16.72 -6.03
N VAL A 294 9.42 15.83 -5.60
CA VAL A 294 9.65 15.44 -4.20
C VAL A 294 11.15 15.37 -3.93
N SER A 295 11.60 15.83 -2.77
CA SER A 295 12.97 15.59 -2.28
C SER A 295 12.96 14.92 -0.92
N THR A 296 13.91 14.01 -0.70
CA THR A 296 14.08 13.31 0.58
C THR A 296 15.55 13.32 0.98
N ALA A 297 15.81 13.59 2.26
CA ALA A 297 17.12 13.36 2.85
C ALA A 297 17.29 11.88 3.23
N THR A 298 18.53 11.41 3.30
CA THR A 298 18.78 10.06 3.81
C THR A 298 18.41 9.96 5.29
N ARG A 299 17.99 8.76 5.71
CA ARG A 299 17.84 8.40 7.13
C ARG A 299 19.19 8.09 7.80
N GLY A 300 20.25 8.01 7.00
CA GLY A 300 21.57 7.56 7.42
C GLY A 300 21.64 6.05 7.58
N TYR A 301 22.86 5.54 7.76
CA TYR A 301 23.13 4.13 7.98
C TYR A 301 24.23 3.96 9.04
N GLN A 302 23.93 3.24 10.13
CA GLN A 302 24.87 3.06 11.27
C GLN A 302 25.51 4.36 11.79
N GLY A 303 24.75 5.47 11.76
CA GLY A 303 25.22 6.80 12.18
C GLY A 303 25.94 7.61 11.08
N TYR A 304 26.18 7.04 9.91
CA TYR A 304 26.70 7.74 8.74
C TYR A 304 25.58 8.38 7.93
N MET A 305 25.64 9.71 7.75
CA MET A 305 24.62 10.51 7.03
C MET A 305 24.99 10.80 5.58
N GLY A 306 26.13 10.31 5.10
CA GLY A 306 26.64 10.64 3.77
C GLY A 306 27.05 12.11 3.60
N PRO A 307 27.34 12.53 2.35
CA PRO A 307 27.78 13.89 2.04
C PRO A 307 26.68 14.97 2.09
N GLY A 308 25.49 14.66 2.63
CA GLY A 308 24.33 15.56 2.63
C GLY A 308 23.57 15.59 1.29
N TRP A 309 23.62 14.49 0.53
CA TRP A 309 22.88 14.35 -0.71
C TRP A 309 21.40 14.05 -0.48
N LEU A 310 20.59 14.40 -1.48
CA LEU A 310 19.14 14.25 -1.48
C LEU A 310 18.71 13.33 -2.61
N GLY A 311 17.76 12.45 -2.32
CA GLY A 311 16.98 11.79 -3.36
C GLY A 311 15.95 12.75 -3.92
N HIS A 312 15.81 12.81 -5.24
CA HIS A 312 14.87 13.71 -5.90
C HIS A 312 14.17 13.02 -7.05
N VAL A 313 12.84 13.04 -7.02
CA VAL A 313 12.00 12.41 -8.04
C VAL A 313 11.07 13.46 -8.63
N MET A 314 10.98 13.45 -9.96
CA MET A 314 10.09 14.30 -10.74
C MET A 314 9.23 13.43 -11.67
N VAL A 315 7.99 13.85 -11.91
CA VAL A 315 7.14 13.28 -12.96
C VAL A 315 6.41 14.40 -13.68
N PRO A 316 6.35 14.40 -15.02
CA PRO A 316 5.54 15.37 -15.75
C PRO A 316 4.09 15.35 -15.26
N ILE A 317 3.54 16.52 -14.97
CA ILE A 317 2.20 16.62 -14.37
C ILE A 317 1.11 15.97 -15.23
N GLU A 318 1.26 16.00 -16.55
CA GLU A 318 0.34 15.39 -17.51
C GLU A 318 0.36 13.86 -17.52
N HIS A 319 1.42 13.22 -17.00
CA HIS A 319 1.55 11.76 -16.91
C HIS A 319 1.51 11.25 -15.47
N ALA A 320 1.50 12.15 -14.48
CA ALA A 320 1.54 11.80 -13.08
C ALA A 320 0.35 10.93 -12.64
N PHE A 321 -0.79 11.01 -13.34
CA PHE A 321 -2.04 10.35 -12.97
C PHE A 321 -2.60 9.40 -14.05
N ASP A 322 -1.83 9.10 -15.10
CA ASP A 322 -2.28 8.26 -16.24
C ASP A 322 -2.39 6.77 -15.90
N ARG A 323 -1.84 6.32 -14.76
CA ARG A 323 -1.76 4.90 -14.42
C ARG A 323 -2.87 4.42 -13.48
N ASP A 324 -3.70 3.53 -14.02
CA ASP A 324 -4.62 2.72 -13.25
C ASP A 324 -3.87 1.62 -12.51
N GLY A 325 -3.87 1.71 -11.19
CA GLY A 325 -3.36 0.63 -10.33
C GLY A 325 -4.29 -0.60 -10.28
N ASN A 326 -5.32 -0.65 -11.11
CA ASN A 326 -6.37 -1.68 -11.03
C ASN A 326 -5.90 -3.08 -11.43
N ASP A 327 -4.78 -3.22 -12.15
CA ASP A 327 -4.19 -4.53 -12.46
C ASP A 327 -3.84 -5.33 -11.19
N ARG A 328 -3.48 -4.66 -10.08
CA ARG A 328 -3.12 -5.34 -8.82
C ARG A 328 -4.30 -6.02 -8.13
N LEU A 329 -5.53 -5.63 -8.45
CA LEU A 329 -6.73 -6.19 -7.82
C LEU A 329 -7.30 -7.39 -8.60
N GLY A 330 -6.91 -7.57 -9.87
CA GLY A 330 -7.46 -8.60 -10.75
C GLY A 330 -7.26 -10.05 -10.30
N GLY A 331 -6.34 -10.30 -9.36
CA GLY A 331 -6.07 -11.62 -8.78
C GLY A 331 -6.76 -11.91 -7.44
N LEU A 332 -7.46 -10.93 -6.84
CA LEU A 332 -8.05 -11.08 -5.50
C LEU A 332 -9.45 -11.71 -5.55
N PRO A 333 -9.82 -12.59 -4.59
CA PRO A 333 -11.20 -13.06 -4.47
C PRO A 333 -12.16 -11.89 -4.20
N ALA A 334 -13.23 -11.80 -4.98
CA ALA A 334 -14.22 -10.72 -4.85
C ALA A 334 -14.80 -10.58 -3.43
N ALA A 335 -15.02 -11.71 -2.73
CA ALA A 335 -15.51 -11.72 -1.35
C ALA A 335 -14.54 -11.07 -0.35
N THR A 336 -13.23 -11.28 -0.52
CA THR A 336 -12.19 -10.67 0.32
C THR A 336 -12.16 -9.16 0.09
N LEU A 337 -12.20 -8.73 -1.17
CA LEU A 337 -12.22 -7.31 -1.52
C LEU A 337 -13.47 -6.62 -0.94
N GLU A 338 -14.64 -7.25 -1.06
CA GLU A 338 -15.89 -6.72 -0.50
C GLU A 338 -15.84 -6.62 1.04
N GLY A 339 -15.25 -7.62 1.72
CA GLY A 339 -15.04 -7.60 3.17
C GLY A 339 -14.14 -6.45 3.62
N VAL A 340 -13.07 -6.18 2.87
CA VAL A 340 -12.14 -5.07 3.13
C VAL A 340 -12.80 -3.71 2.87
N MET A 341 -13.58 -3.58 1.79
CA MET A 341 -14.29 -2.35 1.44
C MET A 341 -15.33 -1.92 2.49
N ARG A 342 -15.80 -2.84 3.32
CA ARG A 342 -16.73 -2.56 4.44
C ARG A 342 -16.02 -2.33 5.77
N SER A 343 -14.69 -2.44 5.81
CA SER A 343 -13.91 -2.28 7.04
C SER A 343 -13.88 -0.81 7.51
N PRO A 344 -14.25 -0.52 8.76
CA PRO A 344 -14.31 0.85 9.29
C PRO A 344 -12.94 1.47 9.62
N THR A 345 -11.83 0.74 9.44
CA THR A 345 -10.48 1.22 9.76
C THR A 345 -9.74 1.84 8.59
N LEU A 346 -10.14 1.54 7.35
CA LEU A 346 -9.43 1.98 6.14
C LEU A 346 -9.81 3.37 5.65
N PHE A 347 -11.07 3.77 5.86
CA PHE A 347 -11.62 4.99 5.29
C PHE A 347 -11.95 6.01 6.38
N SER A 348 -11.85 7.30 6.05
CA SER A 348 -12.26 8.35 6.97
C SER A 348 -13.75 8.22 7.32
N ALA A 349 -14.13 8.66 8.52
CA ALA A 349 -15.54 8.72 8.91
C ALA A 349 -16.39 9.56 7.94
N ALA A 350 -15.78 10.46 7.15
CA ALA A 350 -16.47 11.20 6.09
C ALA A 350 -16.80 10.29 4.89
N LEU A 351 -15.82 9.52 4.40
CA LEU A 351 -15.99 8.58 3.28
C LEU A 351 -16.99 7.46 3.60
N GLN A 352 -16.94 6.91 4.82
CA GLN A 352 -17.86 5.85 5.27
C GLN A 352 -19.34 6.29 5.29
N ARG A 353 -19.59 7.59 5.52
CA ARG A 353 -20.94 8.15 5.55
C ARG A 353 -21.51 8.44 4.17
N ILE A 354 -20.69 8.45 3.10
CA ILE A 354 -21.16 8.77 1.74
C ILE A 354 -22.22 7.77 1.26
N PRO A 355 -22.02 6.43 1.33
CA PRO A 355 -23.07 5.47 0.96
C PRO A 355 -24.35 5.64 1.78
N GLU A 356 -24.24 5.79 3.11
CA GLU A 356 -25.39 5.95 4.00
C GLU A 356 -26.16 7.24 3.71
N HIS A 357 -25.45 8.33 3.42
CA HIS A 357 -26.02 9.60 3.03
C HIS A 357 -26.71 9.52 1.66
N ALA A 358 -26.09 8.88 0.65
CA ALA A 358 -26.69 8.66 -0.66
C ALA A 358 -28.00 7.86 -0.54
N ASP A 359 -27.99 6.78 0.24
CA ASP A 359 -29.16 5.96 0.51
C ASP A 359 -30.26 6.74 1.24
N ARG A 360 -29.90 7.61 2.19
CA ARG A 360 -30.87 8.48 2.87
C ARG A 360 -31.51 9.46 1.90
N ILE A 361 -30.70 10.16 1.09
CA ILE A 361 -31.17 11.13 0.09
C ILE A 361 -32.11 10.42 -0.90
N GLN A 362 -31.75 9.22 -1.38
CA GLN A 362 -32.59 8.46 -2.29
C GLN A 362 -33.91 8.02 -1.65
N ARG A 363 -33.90 7.59 -0.38
CA ARG A 363 -35.13 7.24 0.34
C ARG A 363 -36.06 8.44 0.50
N GLU A 364 -35.51 9.60 0.82
CA GLU A 364 -36.27 10.85 0.95
C GLU A 364 -36.85 11.28 -0.40
N LEU A 365 -36.07 11.17 -1.47
CA LEU A 365 -36.50 11.44 -2.83
C LEU A 365 -37.63 10.49 -3.27
N ASN A 366 -37.45 9.18 -3.10
CA ASN A 366 -38.47 8.18 -3.44
C ASN A 366 -39.77 8.46 -2.71
N ARG A 367 -39.71 8.80 -1.41
CA ARG A 367 -40.88 9.17 -0.61
C ARG A 367 -41.54 10.44 -1.14
N SER A 368 -40.76 11.46 -1.48
CA SER A 368 -41.26 12.73 -2.02
C SER A 368 -41.97 12.52 -3.37
N VAL A 369 -41.36 11.74 -4.27
CA VAL A 369 -41.93 11.38 -5.57
C VAL A 369 -43.20 10.57 -5.40
N TRP A 370 -43.18 9.57 -4.52
CA TRP A 370 -44.34 8.72 -4.20
C TRP A 370 -45.52 9.53 -3.65
N ASN A 371 -45.25 10.42 -2.69
CA ASN A 371 -46.25 11.34 -2.15
C ASN A 371 -46.81 12.27 -3.23
N GLY A 372 -45.95 12.76 -4.12
CA GLY A 372 -46.35 13.54 -5.29
C GLY A 372 -47.31 12.77 -6.19
N ALA A 373 -46.99 11.53 -6.52
CA ALA A 373 -47.81 10.70 -7.40
C ALA A 373 -49.15 10.33 -6.76
N VAL A 374 -49.18 9.97 -5.47
CA VAL A 374 -50.42 9.73 -4.73
C VAL A 374 -51.30 10.99 -4.69
N ARG A 375 -50.73 12.19 -4.52
CA ARG A 375 -51.52 13.44 -4.55
C ARG A 375 -52.11 13.71 -5.93
N GLN A 376 -51.36 13.46 -7.01
CA GLN A 376 -51.85 13.63 -8.38
C GLN A 376 -52.97 12.64 -8.73
N SER A 377 -52.89 11.40 -8.24
CA SER A 377 -53.95 10.39 -8.42
C SER A 377 -55.33 10.82 -7.89
N LYS A 378 -55.36 11.73 -6.91
CA LYS A 378 -56.58 12.21 -6.25
C LYS A 378 -57.18 13.46 -6.92
N GLY A 379 -56.37 14.22 -7.66
CA GLY A 379 -56.84 15.37 -8.43
C GLY A 379 -57.34 14.88 -9.79
N GLY A 380 -58.63 15.01 -10.07
CA GLY A 380 -59.22 14.51 -11.32
C GLY A 380 -58.47 14.93 -12.59
N SER A 381 -58.51 14.05 -13.61
CA SER A 381 -57.89 14.19 -14.93
C SER A 381 -57.97 15.62 -15.49
N THR A 382 -56.86 16.34 -15.39
CA THR A 382 -56.59 17.58 -16.11
C THR A 382 -55.26 17.39 -16.84
N LEU A 383 -55.03 18.11 -17.95
CA LEU A 383 -53.80 18.05 -18.75
C LEU A 383 -52.49 18.19 -17.94
N ASN A 384 -52.55 18.79 -16.75
CA ASN A 384 -51.41 18.89 -15.83
C ASN A 384 -51.03 17.56 -15.17
N GLY A 385 -51.97 16.64 -14.94
CA GLY A 385 -51.73 15.38 -14.22
C GLY A 385 -50.79 14.42 -14.95
N THR A 386 -50.97 14.24 -16.27
CA THR A 386 -50.09 13.38 -17.09
C THR A 386 -48.67 13.94 -17.17
N PHE A 387 -48.54 15.26 -17.37
CA PHE A 387 -47.23 15.93 -17.37
C PHE A 387 -46.53 15.79 -16.01
N SER A 388 -47.26 16.02 -14.91
CA SER A 388 -46.74 15.84 -13.55
C SER A 388 -46.29 14.41 -13.27
N LYS A 389 -47.00 13.38 -13.74
CA LYS A 389 -46.60 11.98 -13.61
C LYS A 389 -45.32 11.66 -14.38
N VAL A 390 -45.19 12.13 -15.62
CA VAL A 390 -43.96 11.97 -16.41
C VAL A 390 -42.77 12.64 -15.73
N LEU A 391 -42.97 13.86 -15.20
CA LEU A 391 -41.93 14.58 -14.47
C LEU A 391 -41.47 13.84 -13.21
N LEU A 392 -42.41 13.33 -12.41
CA LEU A 392 -42.13 12.54 -11.21
C LEU A 392 -41.38 11.24 -11.51
N GLY A 393 -41.74 10.55 -12.61
CA GLY A 393 -41.02 9.37 -13.09
C GLY A 393 -39.58 9.70 -13.51
N GLU A 394 -39.37 10.80 -14.24
CA GLU A 394 -38.03 11.21 -14.65
C GLU A 394 -37.15 11.62 -13.47
N ILE A 395 -37.73 12.22 -12.43
CA ILE A 395 -37.06 12.53 -11.16
C ILE A 395 -36.62 11.23 -10.45
N ALA A 396 -37.49 10.22 -10.36
CA ALA A 396 -37.14 8.93 -9.77
C ALA A 396 -35.99 8.25 -10.52
N ASN A 397 -36.08 8.20 -11.85
CA ASN A 397 -35.02 7.65 -12.73
C ASN A 397 -33.69 8.36 -12.52
N THR A 398 -33.70 9.70 -12.51
CA THR A 398 -32.49 10.51 -12.32
C THR A 398 -31.85 10.26 -10.96
N GLY A 399 -32.66 10.09 -9.90
CA GLY A 399 -32.19 9.70 -8.58
C GLY A 399 -31.47 8.35 -8.57
N VAL A 400 -32.05 7.32 -9.22
CA VAL A 400 -31.42 5.99 -9.35
C VAL A 400 -30.09 6.09 -10.11
N GLN A 401 -30.05 6.78 -11.24
CA GLN A 401 -28.80 6.99 -11.99
C GLN A 401 -27.75 7.69 -11.14
N THR A 402 -28.14 8.69 -10.35
CA THR A 402 -27.24 9.40 -9.43
C THR A 402 -26.66 8.45 -8.39
N ARG A 403 -27.49 7.63 -7.73
CA ARG A 403 -27.03 6.58 -6.80
C ARG A 403 -26.01 5.64 -7.47
N ASP A 404 -26.31 5.15 -8.67
CA ASP A 404 -25.46 4.18 -9.37
C ASP A 404 -24.12 4.78 -9.81
N VAL A 405 -24.07 6.08 -10.11
CA VAL A 405 -22.80 6.79 -10.33
C VAL A 405 -22.03 6.89 -9.01
N PHE A 406 -22.67 7.32 -7.91
CA PHE A 406 -22.01 7.40 -6.60
C PHE A 406 -21.46 6.05 -6.13
N ALA A 407 -22.24 4.98 -6.23
CA ALA A 407 -21.81 3.64 -5.82
C ALA A 407 -20.56 3.17 -6.60
N ARG A 408 -20.52 3.43 -7.91
CA ARG A 408 -19.34 3.12 -8.74
C ARG A 408 -18.13 3.97 -8.38
N SER A 409 -18.31 5.27 -8.16
CA SER A 409 -17.20 6.16 -7.76
C SER A 409 -16.62 5.79 -6.39
N ILE A 410 -17.47 5.41 -5.43
CA ILE A 410 -17.04 4.96 -4.10
C ILE A 410 -16.28 3.64 -4.22
N GLY A 411 -16.78 2.69 -5.01
CA GLY A 411 -16.09 1.43 -5.31
C GLY A 411 -14.68 1.67 -5.85
N GLN A 412 -14.55 2.54 -6.85
CA GLN A 412 -13.23 2.89 -7.40
C GLN A 412 -12.32 3.62 -6.42
N LEU A 413 -12.87 4.49 -5.56
CA LEU A 413 -12.08 5.13 -4.51
C LEU A 413 -11.50 4.06 -3.57
N HIS A 414 -12.31 3.08 -3.17
CA HIS A 414 -11.84 1.97 -2.36
C HIS A 414 -10.78 1.14 -3.08
N GLU A 415 -10.99 0.80 -4.36
CA GLU A 415 -10.00 0.12 -5.20
C GLU A 415 -8.68 0.88 -5.26
N THR A 416 -8.73 2.22 -5.42
CA THR A 416 -7.56 3.09 -5.49
C THR A 416 -6.76 3.06 -4.19
N VAL A 417 -7.44 3.14 -3.05
CA VAL A 417 -6.80 3.09 -1.72
C VAL A 417 -6.17 1.72 -1.47
N VAL A 418 -6.89 0.63 -1.71
CA VAL A 418 -6.38 -0.73 -1.51
C VAL A 418 -5.21 -1.02 -2.45
N SER A 419 -5.31 -0.64 -3.73
CA SER A 419 -4.23 -0.77 -4.71
C SER A 419 -2.99 0.04 -4.31
N SER A 420 -3.17 1.23 -3.73
CA SER A 420 -2.06 2.02 -3.18
C SER A 420 -1.35 1.27 -2.05
N ILE A 421 -2.10 0.77 -1.06
CA ILE A 421 -1.52 0.05 0.09
C ILE A 421 -0.80 -1.22 -0.35
N LEU A 422 -1.37 -1.99 -1.28
CA LEU A 422 -0.74 -3.19 -1.83
C LEU A 422 0.57 -2.84 -2.57
N GLY A 423 0.55 -1.77 -3.37
CA GLY A 423 1.74 -1.27 -4.04
C GLY A 423 2.84 -0.84 -3.06
N ASP A 424 2.47 -0.18 -1.95
CA ASP A 424 3.40 0.21 -0.89
C ASP A 424 4.02 -1.02 -0.21
N CYS A 425 3.23 -2.07 0.04
CA CYS A 425 3.74 -3.31 0.61
C CYS A 425 4.73 -4.01 -0.33
N GLU A 426 4.42 -4.11 -1.64
CA GLU A 426 5.35 -4.67 -2.64
C GLU A 426 6.66 -3.89 -2.68
N PHE A 427 6.55 -2.57 -2.61
CA PHE A 427 7.71 -1.68 -2.62
C PHE A 427 8.58 -1.88 -1.37
N GLN A 428 7.98 -1.90 -0.18
CA GLN A 428 8.71 -2.13 1.07
C GLN A 428 9.35 -3.53 1.10
N ALA A 429 8.68 -4.54 0.54
CA ALA A 429 9.25 -5.88 0.39
C ALA A 429 10.45 -5.88 -0.58
N ALA A 430 10.36 -5.14 -1.68
CA ALA A 430 11.48 -4.96 -2.61
C ALA A 430 12.68 -4.28 -1.93
N LEU A 431 12.44 -3.21 -1.18
CA LEU A 431 13.47 -2.53 -0.40
C LEU A 431 14.13 -3.47 0.61
N ALA A 432 13.34 -4.26 1.34
CA ALA A 432 13.87 -5.24 2.30
C ALA A 432 14.79 -6.27 1.62
N ILE A 433 14.41 -6.78 0.44
CA ILE A 433 15.24 -7.69 -0.36
C ILE A 433 16.51 -7.01 -0.83
N ASP A 434 16.44 -5.79 -1.37
CA ASP A 434 17.61 -5.08 -1.89
C ASP A 434 18.62 -4.78 -0.77
N ILE A 435 18.12 -4.34 0.40
CA ILE A 435 18.89 -4.14 1.63
C ILE A 435 19.59 -5.45 2.03
N MET A 436 18.87 -6.58 2.00
CA MET A 436 19.38 -7.88 2.39
C MET A 436 20.41 -8.42 1.39
N ASP A 437 20.09 -8.50 0.10
CA ASP A 437 20.97 -9.08 -0.92
C ASP A 437 22.27 -8.27 -1.06
N ARG A 438 22.23 -6.94 -0.95
CA ARG A 438 23.44 -6.10 -0.88
C ARG A 438 24.25 -6.41 0.37
N ASN A 439 23.59 -6.50 1.53
CA ASN A 439 24.29 -6.82 2.77
C ASN A 439 24.97 -8.20 2.66
N LEU A 440 24.26 -9.22 2.18
CA LEU A 440 24.79 -10.56 2.08
C LEU A 440 25.88 -10.70 1.00
N TYR A 441 25.81 -9.91 -0.08
CA TYR A 441 26.88 -9.79 -1.07
C TYR A 441 28.20 -9.39 -0.43
N GLU A 442 28.20 -8.39 0.45
CA GLU A 442 29.43 -7.95 1.11
C GLU A 442 30.05 -9.06 1.96
N ARG A 443 29.25 -9.91 2.61
CA ARG A 443 29.80 -11.02 3.42
C ARG A 443 30.44 -12.09 2.55
N ALA A 444 29.89 -12.29 1.35
CA ALA A 444 30.51 -13.13 0.33
C ALA A 444 31.83 -12.54 -0.17
N ASN A 445 31.95 -11.21 -0.31
CA ASN A 445 33.19 -10.55 -0.70
C ASN A 445 34.23 -10.59 0.42
N ASP A 446 33.83 -10.25 1.64
CA ASP A 446 34.70 -10.16 2.83
C ASP A 446 35.42 -11.48 3.08
N CYS A 447 34.72 -12.61 3.04
CA CYS A 447 35.37 -13.91 3.25
C CYS A 447 36.43 -14.20 2.18
N ARG A 448 36.15 -13.89 0.91
CA ARG A 448 37.08 -14.08 -0.21
C ARG A 448 38.25 -13.10 -0.16
N TRP A 449 38.02 -11.90 0.35
CA TRP A 449 39.04 -10.88 0.47
C TRP A 449 40.00 -11.19 1.62
N TRP A 450 39.48 -11.52 2.79
CA TRP A 450 40.29 -11.86 3.96
C TRP A 450 41.03 -13.19 3.81
N ALA A 451 40.54 -14.10 2.96
CA ALA A 451 41.28 -15.30 2.56
C ALA A 451 42.61 -14.99 1.85
N LEU A 452 42.79 -13.77 1.32
CA LEU A 452 44.04 -13.32 0.70
C LEU A 452 45.09 -12.81 1.70
N ASN A 453 44.75 -12.67 2.98
CA ASN A 453 45.64 -12.12 3.99
C ASN A 453 46.94 -12.97 4.10
N PRO A 454 48.12 -12.37 3.88
CA PRO A 454 49.40 -13.08 3.92
C PRO A 454 49.66 -13.83 5.23
N VAL A 455 49.23 -13.27 6.38
CA VAL A 455 49.41 -13.90 7.70
C VAL A 455 48.74 -15.26 7.75
N PHE A 456 47.53 -15.38 7.18
CA PHE A 456 46.81 -16.65 7.14
C PHE A 456 47.43 -17.62 6.12
N ARG A 457 47.77 -17.11 4.93
CA ARG A 457 48.32 -17.93 3.83
C ARG A 457 49.68 -18.53 4.17
N GLU A 458 50.59 -17.73 4.72
CA GLU A 458 51.93 -18.15 5.10
C GLU A 458 51.91 -19.07 6.31
N GLY A 459 51.15 -18.72 7.35
CA GLY A 459 51.09 -19.53 8.55
C GLY A 459 50.41 -20.88 8.33
N LEU A 460 49.34 -20.97 7.53
CA LEU A 460 48.69 -22.25 7.20
C LEU A 460 49.46 -23.09 6.18
N ALA A 461 50.40 -22.50 5.42
CA ALA A 461 51.26 -23.27 4.53
C ALA A 461 52.28 -24.13 5.28
N GLN A 462 52.56 -23.82 6.55
CA GLN A 462 53.42 -24.60 7.43
C GLN A 462 52.68 -25.87 7.90
N GLU A 463 53.35 -27.03 7.92
CA GLU A 463 52.74 -28.29 8.38
C GLU A 463 52.30 -28.25 9.85
N ALA A 464 53.00 -27.47 10.68
CA ALA A 464 52.69 -27.24 12.08
C ALA A 464 53.07 -25.79 12.46
N PRO A 465 52.12 -24.84 12.40
CA PRO A 465 52.39 -23.45 12.73
C PRO A 465 52.82 -23.32 14.20
N ALA A 466 53.87 -22.54 14.46
CA ALA A 466 54.32 -22.28 15.82
C ALA A 466 53.27 -21.46 16.61
N ALA A 467 53.30 -21.51 17.95
CA ALA A 467 52.32 -20.81 18.79
C ALA A 467 52.25 -19.29 18.53
N HIS A 468 53.39 -18.67 18.20
CA HIS A 468 53.42 -17.25 17.86
C HIS A 468 52.73 -16.93 16.51
N GLU A 469 52.74 -17.86 15.55
CA GLU A 469 52.01 -17.72 14.27
C GLU A 469 50.51 -17.75 14.50
N LEU A 470 50.03 -18.70 15.31
CA LEU A 470 48.62 -18.82 15.68
C LEU A 470 48.13 -17.57 16.44
N ALA A 471 48.98 -17.01 17.29
CA ALA A 471 48.70 -15.75 17.97
C ALA A 471 48.58 -14.58 16.97
N ARG A 472 49.50 -14.46 16.01
CA ARG A 472 49.43 -13.44 14.94
C ARG A 472 48.17 -13.54 14.10
N MET A 473 47.76 -14.77 13.74
CA MET A 473 46.50 -14.97 13.01
C MET A 473 45.29 -14.50 13.83
N SER A 474 45.26 -14.84 15.12
CA SER A 474 44.15 -14.47 16.00
C SER A 474 44.09 -12.95 16.22
N GLU A 475 45.24 -12.29 16.38
CA GLU A 475 45.33 -10.83 16.47
C GLU A 475 44.85 -10.15 15.18
N SER A 476 45.26 -10.63 14.02
CA SER A 476 44.78 -10.12 12.73
C SER A 476 43.26 -10.28 12.58
N LEU A 477 42.69 -11.44 12.97
CA LEU A 477 41.23 -11.63 12.98
C LEU A 477 40.52 -10.70 13.97
N ALA A 478 41.11 -10.43 15.14
CA ALA A 478 40.55 -9.52 16.13
C ALA A 478 40.50 -8.08 15.61
N GLN A 479 41.57 -7.63 14.95
CA GLN A 479 41.62 -6.32 14.30
C GLN A 479 40.58 -6.20 13.18
N ILE A 480 40.47 -7.23 12.32
CA ILE A 480 39.46 -7.25 11.26
C ILE A 480 38.05 -7.19 11.87
N ASN A 481 37.75 -8.03 12.85
CA ASN A 481 36.43 -8.07 13.46
C ASN A 481 36.06 -6.76 14.18
N ALA A 482 37.04 -6.03 14.73
CA ALA A 482 36.79 -4.75 15.37
C ALA A 482 36.37 -3.62 14.40
N LEU A 483 36.69 -3.76 13.10
CA LEU A 483 36.29 -2.80 12.07
C LEU A 483 34.83 -3.00 11.60
N TYR A 484 34.21 -4.15 11.90
CA TYR A 484 32.90 -4.53 11.40
C TYR A 484 31.94 -4.91 12.53
N THR A 485 30.80 -4.23 12.62
CA THR A 485 29.77 -4.49 13.64
C THR A 485 28.78 -5.60 13.26
N VAL A 486 28.91 -6.15 12.05
CA VAL A 486 27.96 -7.11 11.46
C VAL A 486 28.33 -8.57 11.72
N TYR A 487 29.49 -8.81 12.33
CA TYR A 487 30.04 -10.14 12.57
C TYR A 487 30.11 -10.45 14.05
N ASP A 488 29.62 -11.63 14.42
CA ASP A 488 29.69 -12.11 15.78
C ASP A 488 31.07 -12.74 16.07
N LYS A 489 31.65 -13.44 15.10
CA LYS A 489 33.06 -13.88 15.13
C LYS A 489 33.57 -14.34 13.77
N LEU A 490 34.89 -14.37 13.67
CA LEU A 490 35.64 -14.89 12.52
C LEU A 490 36.48 -16.08 12.97
N VAL A 491 36.59 -17.09 12.11
CA VAL A 491 37.28 -18.35 12.41
C VAL A 491 38.17 -18.73 11.23
N VAL A 492 39.41 -19.11 11.52
CA VAL A 492 40.32 -19.71 10.52
C VAL A 492 40.58 -21.16 10.90
N PHE A 493 40.55 -22.06 9.90
CA PHE A 493 40.70 -23.50 10.09
C PHE A 493 41.69 -24.13 9.09
N ASP A 494 42.36 -25.20 9.52
CA ASP A 494 43.36 -25.95 8.75
C ASP A 494 42.73 -26.89 7.69
N ARG A 495 43.56 -27.58 6.88
CA ARG A 495 43.10 -28.59 5.89
C ARG A 495 42.33 -29.77 6.48
N ARG A 496 42.36 -29.96 7.80
CA ARG A 496 41.60 -30.99 8.52
C ARG A 496 40.34 -30.41 9.16
N ALA A 497 39.96 -29.19 8.77
CA ALA A 497 38.83 -28.43 9.33
C ALA A 497 38.98 -28.14 10.84
N ARG A 498 40.20 -28.11 11.38
CA ARG A 498 40.43 -27.75 12.79
C ARG A 498 40.62 -26.26 12.92
N VAL A 499 39.90 -25.65 13.85
CA VAL A 499 40.00 -24.22 14.15
C VAL A 499 41.37 -23.90 14.73
N VAL A 500 42.10 -23.00 14.08
CA VAL A 500 43.47 -22.60 14.48
C VAL A 500 43.54 -21.16 14.99
N ALA A 501 42.59 -20.31 14.63
CA ALA A 501 42.52 -18.92 15.09
C ALA A 501 41.06 -18.44 15.13
N VAL A 502 40.76 -17.54 16.06
CA VAL A 502 39.42 -16.95 16.28
C VAL A 502 39.57 -15.47 16.59
N SER A 503 38.67 -14.62 16.09
CA SER A 503 38.73 -13.16 16.29
C SER A 503 38.51 -12.69 17.71
N ALA A 504 37.79 -13.46 18.52
CA ALA A 504 37.35 -13.04 19.84
C ALA A 504 37.92 -13.97 20.92
N PRO A 505 38.77 -13.46 21.85
CA PRO A 505 39.39 -14.26 22.91
C PRO A 505 38.39 -15.01 23.79
N ALA A 506 37.19 -14.44 23.98
CA ALA A 506 36.09 -15.07 24.72
C ALA A 506 35.64 -16.42 24.12
N HIS A 507 35.86 -16.62 22.81
CA HIS A 507 35.54 -17.86 22.10
C HIS A 507 36.76 -18.78 21.91
N GLY A 508 37.81 -18.60 22.72
CA GLY A 508 39.01 -19.44 22.68
C GLY A 508 38.74 -20.94 22.90
N HIS A 509 37.58 -21.30 23.47
CA HIS A 509 37.13 -22.70 23.59
C HIS A 509 36.91 -23.39 22.24
N LEU A 510 36.82 -22.65 21.13
CA LEU A 510 36.72 -23.20 19.78
C LEU A 510 38.08 -23.64 19.21
N LEU A 511 39.21 -23.16 19.75
CA LEU A 511 40.54 -23.52 19.26
C LEU A 511 40.78 -25.02 19.37
N GLY A 512 41.27 -25.63 18.29
CA GLY A 512 41.51 -27.07 18.19
C GLY A 512 40.27 -27.92 17.93
N ARG A 513 39.05 -27.34 17.98
CA ARG A 513 37.82 -28.05 17.62
C ARG A 513 37.81 -28.33 16.12
N THR A 514 37.37 -29.52 15.75
CA THR A 514 37.15 -29.88 14.34
C THR A 514 35.73 -29.50 13.94
N LEU A 515 35.60 -28.76 12.84
CA LEU A 515 34.31 -28.42 12.23
C LEU A 515 33.81 -29.65 11.46
N GLY A 516 32.64 -30.16 11.87
CA GLY A 516 32.02 -31.35 11.27
C GLY A 516 30.94 -31.01 10.24
N GLU A 517 30.62 -29.73 10.11
CA GLU A 517 29.57 -29.21 9.26
C GLU A 517 29.95 -29.28 7.77
N ASP A 518 28.96 -29.56 6.92
CA ASP A 518 29.17 -29.81 5.48
C ASP A 518 29.84 -28.62 4.75
N TRP A 519 29.49 -27.39 5.14
CA TRP A 519 30.04 -26.19 4.52
C TRP A 519 31.57 -26.12 4.67
N ALA A 520 32.14 -26.54 5.80
CA ALA A 520 33.60 -26.48 6.02
C ALA A 520 34.34 -27.44 5.08
N ARG A 521 33.78 -28.63 4.86
CA ARG A 521 34.29 -29.60 3.89
C ARG A 521 34.19 -29.08 2.46
N ARG A 522 33.05 -28.47 2.09
CA ARG A 522 32.86 -27.87 0.76
C ARG A 522 33.85 -26.74 0.53
N THR A 523 34.13 -25.88 1.52
CA THR A 523 35.11 -24.79 1.41
C THR A 523 36.51 -25.30 1.05
N LEU A 524 36.97 -26.39 1.68
CA LEU A 524 38.28 -26.97 1.40
C LEU A 524 38.38 -27.61 0.00
N GLY A 525 37.24 -27.95 -0.61
CA GLY A 525 37.15 -28.50 -1.96
C GLY A 525 36.94 -27.46 -3.07
N VAL A 526 36.93 -26.16 -2.75
CA VAL A 526 36.79 -25.10 -3.75
C VAL A 526 38.10 -24.96 -4.54
N GLU A 527 38.04 -25.17 -5.85
CA GLU A 527 39.20 -25.04 -6.76
C GLU A 527 39.39 -23.62 -7.28
N ASP A 528 38.30 -22.90 -7.55
CA ASP A 528 38.35 -21.51 -8.01
C ASP A 528 38.37 -20.54 -6.82
N PRO A 529 39.45 -19.76 -6.60
CA PRO A 529 39.56 -18.83 -5.48
C PRO A 529 38.59 -17.63 -5.57
N ARG A 530 37.81 -17.51 -6.64
CA ARG A 530 36.69 -16.57 -6.77
C ARG A 530 35.39 -17.11 -6.16
N HIS A 531 35.28 -18.41 -5.95
CA HIS A 531 34.12 -19.03 -5.33
C HIS A 531 34.22 -19.04 -3.80
N TYR A 532 33.06 -19.19 -3.18
CA TYR A 532 32.85 -19.20 -1.74
C TYR A 532 31.73 -20.19 -1.42
N VAL A 533 31.58 -20.50 -0.14
CA VAL A 533 30.58 -21.43 0.36
C VAL A 533 29.78 -20.74 1.44
N VAL A 534 28.45 -20.91 1.40
CA VAL A 534 27.55 -20.46 2.46
C VAL A 534 26.89 -21.68 3.12
N SER A 535 26.75 -21.65 4.44
CA SER A 535 25.94 -22.61 5.17
C SER A 535 24.44 -22.42 4.89
N PRO A 536 23.60 -23.45 5.11
CA PRO A 536 22.17 -23.24 5.31
C PRO A 536 21.92 -22.28 6.49
N PHE A 537 20.72 -21.68 6.52
CA PHE A 537 20.26 -20.91 7.68
C PHE A 537 19.74 -21.86 8.76
N GLU A 538 20.63 -22.31 9.64
CA GLU A 538 20.32 -23.32 10.65
C GLU A 538 21.04 -23.06 11.98
N PRO A 539 20.53 -23.57 13.11
CA PRO A 539 21.21 -23.51 14.41
C PRO A 539 22.68 -23.93 14.33
N SER A 540 23.60 -23.02 14.68
CA SER A 540 25.04 -23.28 14.58
C SER A 540 25.72 -23.27 15.96
N PRO A 541 26.60 -24.24 16.26
CA PRO A 541 27.44 -24.20 17.45
C PRO A 541 28.41 -23.00 17.47
N LEU A 542 28.71 -22.41 16.31
CA LEU A 542 29.55 -21.21 16.21
C LEU A 542 28.80 -19.92 16.56
N TYR A 543 27.47 -20.00 16.73
CA TYR A 543 26.58 -18.87 17.02
C TYR A 543 25.61 -19.21 18.17
N ASP A 544 26.13 -19.88 19.21
CA ASP A 544 25.41 -20.23 20.45
C ASP A 544 24.10 -21.01 20.23
N GLY A 545 24.03 -21.82 19.16
CA GLY A 545 22.84 -22.60 18.81
C GLY A 545 21.70 -21.78 18.19
N ARG A 546 21.91 -20.50 17.91
CA ARG A 546 20.98 -19.68 17.13
C ARG A 546 21.20 -19.89 15.62
N PRO A 547 20.17 -19.70 14.79
CA PRO A 547 20.30 -19.83 13.35
C PRO A 547 21.06 -18.66 12.74
N THR A 548 21.99 -18.95 11.83
CA THR A 548 22.75 -17.92 11.09
C THR A 548 23.28 -18.45 9.75
N TYR A 549 23.81 -17.55 8.94
CA TYR A 549 24.64 -17.86 7.78
C TYR A 549 26.12 -17.82 8.14
N ILE A 550 26.87 -18.82 7.70
CA ILE A 550 28.33 -18.85 7.75
C ILE A 550 28.86 -18.73 6.33
N TYR A 551 29.58 -17.66 6.06
CA TYR A 551 30.25 -17.42 4.77
C TYR A 551 31.70 -17.86 4.87
N ALA A 552 32.14 -18.74 3.97
CA ALA A 552 33.46 -19.33 4.04
C ALA A 552 34.18 -19.35 2.69
N ALA A 553 35.47 -19.08 2.70
CA ALA A 553 36.32 -19.05 1.51
C ALA A 553 37.62 -19.85 1.72
N PRO A 554 38.14 -20.49 0.67
CA PRO A 554 39.39 -21.23 0.74
C PRO A 554 40.58 -20.29 0.89
N ILE A 555 41.51 -20.61 1.79
CA ILE A 555 42.80 -19.95 1.90
C ILE A 555 43.80 -20.76 1.09
N ALA A 556 44.41 -20.16 0.07
CA ALA A 556 45.41 -20.81 -0.77
C ALA A 556 46.84 -20.46 -0.35
N ALA A 557 47.76 -21.41 -0.46
CA ALA A 557 49.19 -21.17 -0.25
C ALA A 557 49.70 -20.03 -1.17
N PRO A 558 50.74 -19.29 -0.76
CA PRO A 558 51.46 -18.40 -1.67
C PRO A 558 51.99 -19.16 -2.90
N GLY A 559 51.84 -18.60 -4.10
CA GLY A 559 52.36 -19.16 -5.36
C GLY A 559 51.51 -20.26 -6.00
N GLU A 560 51.38 -21.43 -5.37
CA GLU A 560 50.88 -22.66 -6.01
C GLU A 560 49.34 -22.81 -6.08
N GLY A 561 48.57 -21.90 -5.49
CA GLY A 561 47.10 -21.95 -5.50
C GLY A 561 46.48 -23.11 -4.69
N ARG A 562 47.30 -23.98 -4.09
CA ARG A 562 46.86 -25.11 -3.25
C ARG A 562 46.13 -24.61 -2.00
N VAL A 563 44.87 -25.01 -1.80
CA VAL A 563 44.04 -24.64 -0.63
C VAL A 563 44.64 -25.18 0.67
N VAL A 564 45.21 -24.37 1.55
CA VAL A 564 45.84 -24.77 2.83
C VAL A 564 44.91 -24.68 4.05
N GLY A 565 43.71 -24.16 3.87
CA GLY A 565 42.69 -24.07 4.92
C GLY A 565 41.51 -23.23 4.46
N GLY A 566 40.77 -22.67 5.40
CA GLY A 566 39.67 -21.76 5.09
C GLY A 566 39.45 -20.72 6.18
N ILE A 567 38.79 -19.64 5.80
CA ILE A 567 38.22 -18.63 6.71
C ILE A 567 36.71 -18.76 6.68
N ALA A 568 36.09 -18.65 7.86
CA ALA A 568 34.65 -18.64 8.04
C ALA A 568 34.24 -17.38 8.82
N ILE A 569 33.22 -16.71 8.30
CA ILE A 569 32.60 -15.53 8.87
C ILE A 569 31.26 -15.95 9.45
N VAL A 570 31.08 -15.77 10.75
CA VAL A 570 29.79 -16.00 11.43
C VAL A 570 29.01 -14.69 11.41
N PHE A 571 27.98 -14.64 10.58
CA PHE A 571 27.13 -13.46 10.46
C PHE A 571 26.29 -13.26 11.73
N ASP A 572 26.17 -12.03 12.23
CA ASP A 572 25.32 -11.73 13.39
C ASP A 572 23.84 -11.58 12.95
N ALA A 573 23.24 -12.68 12.47
CA ALA A 573 22.02 -12.64 11.68
C ALA A 573 20.82 -12.01 12.39
N GLU A 574 20.64 -12.25 13.69
CA GLU A 574 19.44 -11.82 14.41
C GLU A 574 19.30 -10.28 14.49
N PRO A 575 20.26 -9.52 15.06
CA PRO A 575 20.14 -8.07 15.11
C PRO A 575 20.25 -7.44 13.72
N GLN A 576 21.06 -8.02 12.82
CA GLN A 576 21.26 -7.46 11.49
C GLN A 576 20.01 -7.58 10.61
N PHE A 577 19.36 -8.75 10.53
CA PHE A 577 18.12 -8.88 9.78
C PHE A 577 16.97 -8.09 10.41
N ARG A 578 16.91 -7.99 11.74
CA ARG A 578 15.91 -7.15 12.41
C ARG A 578 16.08 -5.67 12.04
N ALA A 579 17.31 -5.16 12.02
CA ALA A 579 17.61 -3.80 11.58
C ALA A 579 17.26 -3.59 10.10
N MET A 580 17.61 -4.55 9.22
CA MET A 580 17.25 -4.49 7.79
C MET A 580 15.75 -4.41 7.55
N LEU A 581 14.95 -5.22 8.26
CA LEU A 581 13.49 -5.16 8.18
C LEU A 581 12.94 -3.85 8.78
N GLY A 582 13.59 -3.36 9.85
CA GLY A 582 13.30 -2.07 10.47
C GLY A 582 13.48 -0.88 9.52
N ASP A 583 14.57 -0.88 8.75
CA ASP A 583 14.89 0.16 7.78
C ASP A 583 13.87 0.18 6.61
N ALA A 584 13.35 -0.99 6.24
CA ALA A 584 12.44 -1.15 5.11
C ALA A 584 10.99 -0.74 5.43
N VAL A 585 10.54 -0.91 6.68
CA VAL A 585 9.16 -0.61 7.11
C VAL A 585 9.12 0.72 7.87
N ALA A 586 8.25 1.65 7.47
CA ALA A 586 8.06 2.89 8.21
C ALA A 586 7.37 2.61 9.56
N HIS A 587 8.02 2.99 10.67
CA HIS A 587 7.48 2.81 12.03
C HIS A 587 6.95 4.15 12.53
N ASP A 588 5.68 4.47 12.24
CA ASP A 588 5.06 5.68 12.80
C ASP A 588 4.60 5.48 14.26
N GLU A 589 4.19 4.27 14.68
CA GLU A 589 3.99 3.91 16.10
C GLU A 589 4.15 2.39 16.38
N PRO A 590 4.78 1.97 17.48
CA PRO A 590 4.88 0.56 17.87
C PRO A 590 3.56 0.02 18.46
N GLY A 591 3.07 -1.09 17.91
CA GLY A 591 1.87 -1.79 18.42
C GLY A 591 1.54 -3.07 17.65
N ALA A 592 0.63 -3.89 18.18
CA ALA A 592 0.20 -5.15 17.52
C ALA A 592 -0.49 -4.94 16.16
N THR A 593 -0.99 -3.72 15.93
CA THR A 593 -1.62 -3.22 14.70
C THR A 593 -0.68 -2.37 13.84
N ALA A 594 0.63 -2.40 14.10
CA ALA A 594 1.61 -1.73 13.25
C ALA A 594 1.99 -2.61 12.05
N PRO A 595 2.38 -2.00 10.92
CA PRO A 595 3.01 -2.71 9.83
C PRO A 595 4.22 -3.52 10.30
N PHE A 596 4.44 -4.69 9.72
CA PHE A 596 5.62 -5.50 10.03
C PHE A 596 6.15 -6.23 8.80
N ALA A 597 7.41 -6.65 8.87
CA ALA A 597 8.06 -7.38 7.79
C ALA A 597 8.76 -8.64 8.27
N VAL A 598 8.89 -9.60 7.36
CA VAL A 598 9.43 -10.93 7.60
C VAL A 598 10.29 -11.35 6.42
N PHE A 599 11.47 -11.92 6.69
CA PHE A 599 12.19 -12.73 5.71
C PHE A 599 11.81 -14.20 5.91
N ALA A 600 11.46 -14.89 4.83
CA ALA A 600 11.08 -16.30 4.87
C ALA A 600 11.70 -17.07 3.70
N ASP A 601 11.95 -18.36 3.90
CA ASP A 601 12.31 -19.27 2.81
C ASP A 601 11.08 -19.62 1.94
N ARG A 602 11.30 -20.34 0.83
CA ARG A 602 10.21 -20.80 -0.06
C ARG A 602 9.23 -21.76 0.59
N LYS A 603 9.56 -22.35 1.74
CA LYS A 603 8.66 -23.24 2.50
C LYS A 603 7.82 -22.47 3.54
N GLY A 604 8.03 -21.15 3.64
CA GLY A 604 7.37 -20.32 4.64
C GLY A 604 8.01 -20.39 6.02
N THR A 605 9.23 -20.92 6.14
CA THR A 605 10.02 -20.88 7.37
C THR A 605 10.57 -19.48 7.57
N VAL A 606 10.27 -18.86 8.71
CA VAL A 606 10.75 -17.53 9.06
C VAL A 606 12.26 -17.55 9.29
N ILE A 607 12.98 -16.70 8.56
CA ILE A 607 14.41 -16.42 8.76
C ILE A 607 14.57 -15.32 9.80
N ALA A 608 13.81 -14.23 9.65
CA ALA A 608 13.80 -13.10 10.59
C ALA A 608 12.48 -12.33 10.51
N SER A 609 12.17 -11.57 11.55
CA SER A 609 10.96 -10.74 11.67
C SER A 609 11.29 -9.42 12.34
N SER A 610 10.60 -8.34 11.93
CA SER A 610 10.64 -7.06 12.63
C SER A 610 9.86 -7.07 13.96
N ARG A 611 8.93 -8.03 14.13
CA ARG A 611 8.22 -8.24 15.41
C ARG A 611 8.84 -9.35 16.24
N ALA A 612 8.85 -9.15 17.55
CA ALA A 612 9.41 -10.08 18.53
C ALA A 612 8.54 -11.33 18.79
N ASP A 613 7.24 -11.29 18.48
CA ASP A 613 6.32 -12.41 18.67
C ASP A 613 6.42 -13.48 17.56
N ILE A 614 7.10 -13.17 16.45
CA ILE A 614 7.35 -14.10 15.35
C ILE A 614 8.81 -14.56 15.41
N ALA A 615 9.03 -15.80 15.87
CA ALA A 615 10.36 -16.37 16.04
C ALA A 615 10.94 -16.93 14.73
N ALA A 616 12.27 -16.83 14.57
CA ALA A 616 12.99 -17.54 13.51
C ALA A 616 12.79 -19.05 13.62
N GLY A 617 12.62 -19.73 12.49
CA GLY A 617 12.29 -21.16 12.39
C GLY A 617 10.80 -21.49 12.49
N SER A 618 9.94 -20.53 12.84
CA SER A 618 8.48 -20.73 12.83
C SER A 618 7.90 -20.67 11.41
N ALA A 619 6.69 -21.20 11.21
CA ALA A 619 5.98 -21.10 9.94
C ALA A 619 5.18 -19.79 9.88
N ILE A 620 5.32 -19.02 8.79
CA ILE A 620 4.58 -17.76 8.64
C ILE A 620 3.10 -17.97 8.32
N GLY A 621 2.74 -19.05 7.60
CA GLY A 621 1.35 -19.37 7.26
C GLY A 621 0.73 -18.38 6.26
N VAL A 622 1.34 -18.23 5.08
CA VAL A 622 0.79 -17.46 3.95
C VAL A 622 0.63 -18.36 2.73
N ASP A 623 -0.17 -17.92 1.75
CA ASP A 623 -0.38 -18.66 0.51
C ASP A 623 0.93 -18.86 -0.26
N ASP A 624 1.07 -20.03 -0.88
CA ASP A 624 2.25 -20.40 -1.69
C ASP A 624 2.52 -19.38 -2.81
N ALA A 625 1.50 -18.70 -3.33
CA ALA A 625 1.65 -17.67 -4.37
C ALA A 625 2.55 -16.49 -3.93
N LEU A 626 2.63 -16.18 -2.64
CA LEU A 626 3.50 -15.12 -2.09
C LEU A 626 4.95 -15.60 -1.89
N LEU A 627 5.20 -16.92 -1.95
CA LEU A 627 6.51 -17.54 -1.69
C LEU A 627 7.11 -18.23 -2.93
N ALA A 628 6.27 -18.68 -3.86
CA ALA A 628 6.64 -19.37 -5.10
C ALA A 628 6.90 -18.39 -6.26
N LEU A 629 7.65 -17.33 -5.96
CA LEU A 629 7.99 -16.27 -6.90
C LEU A 629 9.33 -16.56 -7.60
N GLU A 630 9.42 -16.19 -8.88
CA GLU A 630 10.69 -16.17 -9.61
C GLU A 630 11.65 -15.13 -9.01
N PRO A 631 12.98 -15.28 -9.16
CA PRO A 631 13.95 -14.31 -8.65
C PRO A 631 13.62 -12.89 -9.10
N GLY A 632 13.49 -11.96 -8.14
CA GLY A 632 13.15 -10.56 -8.42
C GLY A 632 11.68 -10.31 -8.78
N ALA A 633 10.82 -11.33 -8.83
CA ALA A 633 9.39 -11.11 -8.97
C ALA A 633 8.79 -10.57 -7.67
N ALA A 634 7.75 -9.75 -7.81
CA ALA A 634 6.94 -9.24 -6.73
C ALA A 634 5.49 -9.66 -6.91
N HIS A 635 4.77 -9.78 -5.80
CA HIS A 635 3.34 -10.06 -5.79
C HIS A 635 2.70 -9.44 -4.55
N SER A 636 1.44 -9.04 -4.65
CA SER A 636 0.67 -8.58 -3.50
C SER A 636 -0.68 -9.29 -3.43
N SER A 637 -1.15 -9.48 -2.20
CA SER A 637 -2.44 -10.10 -1.93
C SER A 637 -3.01 -9.58 -0.61
N ILE A 638 -4.24 -9.97 -0.29
CA ILE A 638 -4.88 -9.73 1.00
C ILE A 638 -5.05 -11.07 1.71
N VAL A 639 -4.49 -11.20 2.90
CA VAL A 639 -4.59 -12.42 3.72
C VAL A 639 -5.40 -12.15 4.98
N VAL A 640 -6.08 -13.18 5.48
CA VAL A 640 -6.76 -13.13 6.78
C VAL A 640 -5.83 -13.77 7.81
N ARG A 641 -5.44 -12.99 8.82
CA ARG A 641 -4.59 -13.45 9.92
C ARG A 641 -5.14 -12.94 11.25
N ASP A 642 -5.24 -13.84 12.23
CA ASP A 642 -5.71 -13.52 13.59
C ASP A 642 -7.08 -12.80 13.61
N GLY A 643 -7.98 -13.14 12.67
CA GLY A 643 -9.31 -12.53 12.54
C GLY A 643 -9.29 -11.11 11.95
N SER A 644 -8.23 -10.74 11.23
CA SER A 644 -8.09 -9.42 10.60
C SER A 644 -7.48 -9.51 9.20
N TYR A 645 -7.96 -8.64 8.31
CA TYR A 645 -7.43 -8.49 6.96
C TYR A 645 -6.09 -7.78 7.00
N HIS A 646 -5.11 -8.31 6.27
CA HIS A 646 -3.81 -7.70 6.06
C HIS A 646 -3.52 -7.61 4.56
N ALA A 647 -3.12 -6.43 4.10
CA ALA A 647 -2.44 -6.29 2.82
C ALA A 647 -1.04 -6.88 2.98
N VAL A 648 -0.63 -7.72 2.03
CA VAL A 648 0.68 -8.35 2.02
C VAL A 648 1.36 -8.08 0.69
N GLY A 649 2.56 -7.52 0.75
CA GLY A 649 3.47 -7.41 -0.38
C GLY A 649 4.61 -8.40 -0.22
N ALA A 650 4.97 -9.06 -1.31
CA ALA A 650 6.02 -10.06 -1.37
C ALA A 650 7.05 -9.71 -2.46
N ARG A 651 8.33 -9.94 -2.17
CA ARG A 651 9.42 -9.89 -3.16
C ARG A 651 10.36 -11.05 -2.94
N MET A 652 10.74 -11.73 -4.02
CA MET A 652 11.78 -12.76 -3.99
C MET A 652 13.17 -12.16 -4.23
N SER A 653 14.16 -12.64 -3.47
CA SER A 653 15.58 -12.29 -3.67
C SER A 653 16.04 -12.59 -5.09
N SER A 654 16.73 -11.63 -5.72
CA SER A 654 17.29 -11.76 -7.07
C SER A 654 18.81 -11.77 -7.09
N GLY A 655 19.46 -11.42 -5.98
CA GLY A 655 20.90 -11.15 -5.97
C GLY A 655 21.24 -9.70 -6.23
N TYR A 656 22.54 -9.42 -6.23
CA TYR A 656 23.10 -8.09 -6.44
C TYR A 656 24.49 -8.19 -7.07
N ARG A 657 24.70 -7.51 -8.22
CA ARG A 657 25.91 -7.62 -9.04
C ARG A 657 26.24 -9.08 -9.38
N GLU A 658 27.38 -9.59 -8.94
CA GLU A 658 27.78 -10.99 -9.15
C GLU A 658 27.09 -11.94 -8.16
N TYR A 659 26.64 -11.46 -6.99
CA TYR A 659 26.02 -12.30 -5.95
C TYR A 659 24.67 -12.85 -6.38
N LYS A 660 24.52 -14.19 -6.31
CA LYS A 660 23.38 -14.93 -6.88
C LYS A 660 23.15 -14.66 -8.38
N GLY A 661 24.10 -14.01 -9.05
CA GLY A 661 24.08 -13.77 -10.48
C GLY A 661 24.27 -15.07 -11.27
N PRO A 662 24.18 -15.04 -12.61
CA PRO A 662 24.28 -16.23 -13.45
C PRO A 662 25.56 -17.04 -13.21
N ASP A 663 26.68 -16.37 -12.97
CA ASP A 663 28.02 -16.97 -12.80
C ASP A 663 28.33 -17.36 -11.35
N ASP A 664 27.51 -16.96 -10.37
CA ASP A 664 27.67 -17.40 -8.98
C ASP A 664 27.02 -18.77 -8.80
N PRO A 665 27.70 -19.78 -8.24
CA PRO A 665 27.08 -21.07 -7.94
C PRO A 665 26.11 -21.02 -6.75
N TYR A 666 26.14 -19.97 -5.92
CA TYR A 666 25.29 -19.87 -4.73
C TYR A 666 23.87 -19.40 -5.06
N ARG A 667 22.87 -20.16 -4.59
CA ARG A 667 21.45 -19.82 -4.68
C ARG A 667 20.80 -20.01 -3.32
N ASN A 668 20.09 -18.98 -2.87
CA ASN A 668 19.29 -19.04 -1.65
C ASN A 668 18.05 -18.14 -1.84
N PRO A 669 16.92 -18.72 -2.27
CA PRO A 669 15.70 -17.97 -2.50
C PRO A 669 15.07 -17.59 -1.15
N VAL A 670 15.08 -16.30 -0.86
CA VAL A 670 14.47 -15.71 0.33
C VAL A 670 13.41 -14.71 -0.13
N ALA A 671 12.21 -14.82 0.42
CA ALA A 671 11.14 -13.85 0.22
C ALA A 671 11.14 -12.83 1.37
N ALA A 672 10.96 -11.55 1.03
CA ALA A 672 10.51 -10.55 2.00
C ALA A 672 9.00 -10.43 1.90
N LEU A 673 8.32 -10.43 3.04
CA LEU A 673 6.89 -10.24 3.18
C LEU A 673 6.67 -9.01 4.06
N VAL A 674 5.81 -8.09 3.61
CA VAL A 674 5.42 -6.90 4.37
C VAL A 674 3.92 -6.92 4.57
N PHE A 675 3.49 -6.78 5.82
CA PHE A 675 2.10 -6.87 6.24
C PHE A 675 1.63 -5.51 6.75
N VAL A 676 0.51 -5.04 6.21
CA VAL A 676 -0.18 -3.83 6.67
C VAL A 676 -1.62 -4.20 7.07
N PRO A 677 -2.04 -3.96 8.31
CA PRO A 677 -3.39 -4.29 8.73
C PRO A 677 -4.44 -3.38 8.07
N LEU A 678 -5.49 -4.00 7.53
CA LEU A 678 -6.62 -3.36 6.85
C LEU A 678 -7.88 -3.30 7.73
N GLY A 679 -7.92 -4.04 8.83
CA GLY A 679 -9.01 -4.03 9.81
C GLY A 679 -9.50 -5.42 10.21
N ALA A 680 -10.40 -5.46 11.18
CA ALA A 680 -11.01 -6.71 11.64
C ALA A 680 -11.88 -7.34 10.56
N GLU A 681 -11.94 -8.68 10.54
CA GLU A 681 -12.81 -9.42 9.64
C GLU A 681 -14.28 -9.15 9.97
N ALA A 682 -14.98 -8.44 9.10
CA ALA A 682 -16.43 -8.23 9.22
C ALA A 682 -17.16 -9.52 8.83
N ARG A 683 -18.01 -10.05 9.72
CA ARG A 683 -18.94 -11.14 9.37
C ARG A 683 -19.89 -10.66 8.28
N VAL A 684 -19.88 -11.35 7.15
CA VAL A 684 -20.74 -11.05 6.01
C VAL A 684 -22.16 -11.53 6.31
N ASP A 685 -22.96 -10.71 6.99
CA ASP A 685 -24.41 -10.85 6.94
C ASP A 685 -24.87 -10.25 5.61
N ILE A 686 -24.99 -11.11 4.58
CA ILE A 686 -25.56 -10.72 3.29
C ILE A 686 -27.03 -10.42 3.52
N ALA A 687 -27.36 -9.16 3.86
CA ALA A 687 -28.71 -8.67 3.70
C ALA A 687 -29.01 -8.64 2.20
N PRO A 688 -30.01 -9.37 1.70
CA PRO A 688 -30.29 -9.46 0.27
C PRO A 688 -30.91 -8.15 -0.22
N ALA A 689 -30.07 -7.17 -0.54
CA ALA A 689 -30.46 -5.91 -1.19
C ALA A 689 -30.98 -6.12 -2.63
N ALA A 690 -30.84 -7.33 -3.19
CA ALA A 690 -31.07 -7.64 -4.60
C ALA A 690 -32.54 -7.77 -5.03
N PHE A 691 -33.51 -7.85 -4.11
CA PHE A 691 -34.94 -8.01 -4.49
C PHE A 691 -35.68 -6.67 -4.67
N ALA A 692 -35.20 -5.60 -4.04
CA ALA A 692 -35.84 -4.28 -4.09
C ALA A 692 -35.70 -3.55 -5.45
N ASP A 693 -34.70 -3.93 -6.27
CA ASP A 693 -34.45 -3.30 -7.57
C ASP A 693 -35.24 -3.93 -8.73
N ARG A 694 -35.90 -5.10 -8.56
CA ARG A 694 -36.48 -5.86 -9.69
C ARG A 694 -37.86 -5.39 -10.18
N ILE A 695 -38.65 -4.68 -9.36
CA ILE A 695 -39.94 -4.11 -9.83
C ILE A 695 -39.76 -2.73 -10.51
N ARG A 696 -38.57 -2.12 -10.42
CA ARG A 696 -38.30 -0.76 -10.89
C ARG A 696 -38.15 -0.61 -12.42
N THR A 697 -38.16 -1.71 -13.19
CA THR A 697 -37.82 -1.70 -14.63
C THR A 697 -38.99 -1.79 -15.61
N ALA A 698 -40.25 -1.78 -15.15
CA ALA A 698 -41.40 -1.79 -16.05
C ALA A 698 -41.74 -0.37 -16.55
N HIS A 699 -40.94 0.17 -17.48
CA HIS A 699 -41.27 1.42 -18.17
C HIS A 699 -42.34 1.21 -19.25
N ARG A 700 -43.27 2.19 -19.28
CA ARG A 700 -44.08 2.69 -20.40
C ARG A 700 -45.02 1.71 -21.11
N HIS A 701 -46.32 1.88 -20.88
CA HIS A 701 -47.27 2.21 -21.95
C HIS A 701 -48.47 2.96 -21.37
N HIS A 702 -48.85 4.08 -22.00
CA HIS A 702 -50.17 4.67 -21.83
C HIS A 702 -51.21 3.58 -22.10
N ALA A 703 -52.08 3.30 -21.13
CA ALA A 703 -53.35 2.67 -21.46
C ALA A 703 -54.05 3.59 -22.47
N ASP A 704 -54.64 3.01 -23.53
CA ASP A 704 -55.64 3.71 -24.34
C ASP A 704 -56.62 4.41 -23.38
N ASP A 705 -56.90 5.70 -23.62
CA ASP A 705 -57.79 6.57 -22.82
C ASP A 705 -59.22 6.00 -22.61
N ALA A 706 -59.52 4.82 -23.15
CA ALA A 706 -60.80 4.13 -23.09
C ALA A 706 -60.90 3.03 -21.99
N VAL A 707 -59.81 2.63 -21.33
CA VAL A 707 -59.84 1.55 -20.32
C VAL A 707 -59.75 2.10 -18.90
N GLN A 708 -60.77 1.85 -18.07
CA GLN A 708 -60.71 2.19 -16.64
C GLN A 708 -59.53 1.45 -15.97
N ALA A 709 -58.68 2.21 -15.28
CA ALA A 709 -57.52 1.71 -14.56
C ALA A 709 -57.59 2.13 -13.07
N LEU A 710 -56.95 1.32 -12.22
CA LEU A 710 -56.77 1.59 -10.79
C LEU A 710 -55.33 2.04 -10.55
N GLU A 711 -55.15 3.21 -9.96
CA GLU A 711 -53.84 3.65 -9.47
C GLU A 711 -53.53 3.02 -8.12
N VAL A 712 -52.35 2.40 -8.05
CA VAL A 712 -51.93 1.61 -6.90
C VAL A 712 -50.66 2.18 -6.31
N ALA A 713 -50.66 2.46 -5.02
CA ALA A 713 -49.49 2.86 -4.26
C ALA A 713 -48.77 1.62 -3.74
N THR A 714 -47.55 1.37 -4.25
CA THR A 714 -46.81 0.14 -3.95
C THR A 714 -45.77 0.33 -2.86
N PHE A 715 -45.59 -0.71 -2.03
CA PHE A 715 -44.65 -0.75 -0.92
C PHE A 715 -44.22 -2.18 -0.60
N TYR A 716 -43.07 -2.31 0.05
CA TYR A 716 -42.43 -3.60 0.33
C TYR A 716 -42.51 -3.96 1.82
N ILE A 717 -42.96 -5.19 2.11
CA ILE A 717 -43.02 -5.75 3.47
C ILE A 717 -42.42 -7.16 3.46
N GLY A 718 -41.31 -7.34 4.18
CA GLY A 718 -40.64 -8.63 4.33
C GLY A 718 -39.98 -9.07 3.03
N ASP A 719 -40.64 -10.01 2.33
CA ASP A 719 -40.15 -10.62 1.10
C ASP A 719 -41.04 -10.30 -0.12
N GLU A 720 -42.13 -9.52 0.06
CA GLU A 720 -43.15 -9.31 -0.96
C GLU A 720 -43.54 -7.83 -1.16
N TRP A 721 -43.95 -7.51 -2.39
CA TRP A 721 -44.50 -6.22 -2.76
C TRP A 721 -46.03 -6.23 -2.66
N PHE A 722 -46.57 -5.20 -2.02
CA PHE A 722 -48.00 -4.98 -1.84
C PHE A 722 -48.42 -3.65 -2.46
N GLY A 723 -49.71 -3.53 -2.76
CA GLY A 723 -50.31 -2.30 -3.26
C GLY A 723 -51.52 -1.89 -2.43
N ILE A 724 -51.80 -0.60 -2.32
CA ILE A 724 -53.08 -0.06 -1.84
C ILE A 724 -53.59 0.94 -2.88
N ALA A 725 -54.89 1.00 -3.10
CA ALA A 725 -55.46 2.00 -4.01
C ALA A 725 -55.08 3.43 -3.57
N CYS A 726 -54.53 4.25 -4.47
CA CYS A 726 -54.01 5.57 -4.10
C CYS A 726 -55.07 6.50 -3.46
N ARG A 727 -56.36 6.30 -3.78
CA ARG A 727 -57.50 7.00 -3.15
C ARG A 727 -57.54 6.83 -1.63
N ASP A 728 -57.13 5.67 -1.12
CA ASP A 728 -57.18 5.31 0.30
C ASP A 728 -55.87 5.64 1.04
N VAL A 729 -54.84 6.10 0.32
CA VAL A 729 -53.53 6.45 0.87
C VAL A 729 -53.46 7.95 1.16
N VAL A 730 -53.07 8.37 2.35
CA VAL A 730 -52.87 9.79 2.68
C VAL A 730 -51.49 10.27 2.18
N GLU A 731 -50.43 9.70 2.73
CA GLU A 731 -49.03 9.94 2.38
C GLU A 731 -48.12 8.90 3.05
N ALA A 732 -46.86 8.84 2.66
CA ALA A 732 -45.82 8.11 3.36
C ALA A 732 -44.92 9.06 4.16
N VAL A 733 -44.55 8.65 5.36
CA VAL A 733 -43.69 9.39 6.29
C VAL A 733 -42.49 8.54 6.72
N GLY A 734 -41.45 9.17 7.26
CA GLY A 734 -40.33 8.44 7.87
C GLY A 734 -40.77 7.67 9.12
N ILE A 735 -40.03 6.63 9.49
CA ILE A 735 -40.34 5.79 10.67
C ILE A 735 -40.11 6.49 12.03
N GLU A 736 -39.67 7.74 12.03
CA GLU A 736 -39.25 8.45 13.23
C GLU A 736 -40.43 8.66 14.21
N SER A 737 -40.16 8.49 15.50
CA SER A 737 -41.06 8.87 16.61
C SER A 737 -42.27 7.97 16.88
N ILE A 738 -42.16 6.65 16.70
CA ILE A 738 -43.20 5.72 17.18
C ILE A 738 -43.07 5.54 18.70
N THR A 739 -44.12 5.91 19.44
CA THR A 739 -44.18 5.70 20.89
C THR A 739 -44.90 4.38 21.19
N GLY A 740 -44.18 3.45 21.81
CA GLY A 740 -44.76 2.18 22.25
C GLY A 740 -45.79 2.40 23.37
N VAL A 741 -46.95 1.75 23.26
CA VAL A 741 -48.01 1.82 24.28
C VAL A 741 -48.09 0.47 24.99
N PRO A 742 -47.92 0.42 26.33
CA PRO A 742 -48.02 -0.83 27.09
C PRO A 742 -49.38 -1.52 26.94
N GLY A 743 -49.38 -2.86 26.90
CA GLY A 743 -50.60 -3.68 26.84
C GLY A 743 -51.24 -3.79 25.46
N MET A 744 -50.58 -3.29 24.40
CA MET A 744 -51.08 -3.40 23.04
C MET A 744 -50.87 -4.79 22.43
N PRO A 745 -51.76 -5.25 21.53
CA PRO A 745 -51.53 -6.45 20.73
C PRO A 745 -50.23 -6.38 19.92
N GLY A 746 -49.61 -7.54 19.66
CA GLY A 746 -48.29 -7.61 19.00
C GLY A 746 -48.23 -7.00 17.59
N HIS A 747 -49.35 -6.88 16.88
CA HIS A 747 -49.45 -6.21 15.58
C HIS A 747 -49.50 -4.68 15.65
N VAL A 748 -49.65 -4.10 16.84
CA VAL A 748 -49.61 -2.64 17.07
C VAL A 748 -48.22 -2.26 17.55
N ARG A 749 -47.44 -1.60 16.69
CA ARG A 749 -46.09 -1.14 17.07
C ARG A 749 -46.13 0.01 18.07
N GLY A 750 -47.14 0.88 17.96
CA GLY A 750 -47.32 2.03 18.83
C GLY A 750 -48.18 3.11 18.20
N VAL A 751 -48.00 4.33 18.67
CA VAL A 751 -48.70 5.53 18.18
C VAL A 751 -47.67 6.57 17.74
N MET A 752 -47.95 7.26 16.64
CA MET A 752 -47.18 8.41 16.18
C MET A 752 -48.03 9.66 16.10
N MET A 753 -47.42 10.84 16.22
CA MET A 753 -48.10 12.10 15.96
C MET A 753 -48.05 12.43 14.47
N PHE A 754 -49.21 12.53 13.84
CA PHE A 754 -49.35 12.87 12.43
C PHE A 754 -50.33 14.04 12.30
N HIS A 755 -49.87 15.16 11.73
CA HIS A 755 -50.63 16.43 11.65
C HIS A 755 -51.32 16.83 12.97
N GLY A 756 -50.62 16.66 14.10
CA GLY A 756 -51.13 17.01 15.43
C GLY A 756 -52.15 16.04 16.04
N SER A 757 -52.43 14.90 15.38
CA SER A 757 -53.33 13.85 15.88
C SER A 757 -52.58 12.53 16.09
N PRO A 758 -52.90 11.77 17.16
CA PRO A 758 -52.30 10.46 17.38
C PRO A 758 -52.85 9.44 16.37
N VAL A 759 -51.95 8.77 15.66
CA VAL A 759 -52.26 7.74 14.65
C VAL A 759 -51.62 6.42 15.06
N PRO A 760 -52.39 5.31 15.15
CA PRO A 760 -51.83 4.00 15.45
C PRO A 760 -51.00 3.47 14.27
N VAL A 761 -49.88 2.84 14.57
CA VAL A 761 -48.96 2.25 13.57
C VAL A 761 -48.93 0.74 13.72
N PHE A 762 -49.22 0.05 12.62
CA PHE A 762 -49.35 -1.41 12.57
C PHE A 762 -48.16 -2.07 11.87
N ASP A 763 -47.74 -3.21 12.40
CA ASP A 763 -46.80 -4.14 11.78
C ASP A 763 -47.60 -5.29 11.15
N LEU A 764 -47.58 -5.38 9.81
CA LEU A 764 -48.33 -6.39 9.08
C LEU A 764 -47.53 -7.68 8.82
N ALA A 765 -46.27 -7.76 9.25
CA ALA A 765 -45.38 -8.90 8.99
C ALA A 765 -46.01 -10.25 9.33
N HIS A 766 -46.63 -10.31 10.52
CA HIS A 766 -47.18 -11.53 11.07
C HIS A 766 -48.48 -11.94 10.36
N ASP A 767 -49.30 -10.97 9.95
CA ASP A 767 -50.56 -11.20 9.26
C ASP A 767 -50.39 -11.57 7.78
N LEU A 768 -49.30 -11.12 7.16
CA LEU A 768 -48.98 -11.37 5.74
C LEU A 768 -48.19 -12.67 5.51
N ARG A 769 -47.91 -13.47 6.55
CA ARG A 769 -47.15 -14.73 6.50
C ARG A 769 -45.76 -14.59 5.85
N ALA A 770 -44.98 -13.59 6.26
CA ALA A 770 -43.59 -13.48 5.83
C ALA A 770 -42.84 -14.81 6.09
N ALA A 771 -42.13 -15.31 5.07
CA ALA A 771 -41.46 -16.63 5.12
C ALA A 771 -40.32 -16.69 6.15
N ARG A 772 -39.83 -15.52 6.60
CA ARG A 772 -38.78 -15.35 7.59
C ARG A 772 -39.18 -14.32 8.65
N PRO A 773 -38.65 -14.43 9.89
CA PRO A 773 -38.79 -13.37 10.89
C PRO A 773 -38.23 -12.06 10.34
N ILE A 774 -39.05 -11.01 10.33
CA ILE A 774 -38.62 -9.67 9.90
C ILE A 774 -37.90 -8.99 11.07
N ASP A 775 -36.70 -8.47 10.81
CA ASP A 775 -36.00 -7.63 11.78
C ASP A 775 -36.71 -6.27 11.91
N ALA A 776 -37.12 -5.90 13.14
CA ALA A 776 -37.80 -4.63 13.38
C ALA A 776 -36.95 -3.39 13.00
N ALA A 777 -35.61 -3.51 12.95
CA ALA A 777 -34.73 -2.44 12.51
C ALA A 777 -34.70 -2.26 10.98
N SER A 778 -35.25 -3.22 10.22
CA SER A 778 -35.29 -3.17 8.75
C SER A 778 -36.39 -2.27 8.19
N TYR A 779 -37.42 -1.95 8.98
CA TYR A 779 -38.44 -0.98 8.60
C TYR A 779 -37.86 0.43 8.50
N ARG A 780 -38.25 1.17 7.46
CA ARG A 780 -37.71 2.52 7.18
C ARG A 780 -38.78 3.59 7.06
N GLN A 781 -40.03 3.21 6.77
CA GLN A 781 -41.10 4.13 6.35
C GLN A 781 -42.45 3.68 6.92
N ILE A 782 -43.41 4.61 6.96
CA ILE A 782 -44.79 4.35 7.39
C ILE A 782 -45.72 4.87 6.28
N VAL A 783 -46.57 4.00 5.75
CA VAL A 783 -47.64 4.39 4.82
C VAL A 783 -48.89 4.72 5.62
N ILE A 784 -49.32 5.98 5.56
CA ILE A 784 -50.53 6.46 6.23
C ILE A 784 -51.72 6.25 5.29
N VAL A 785 -52.73 5.53 5.76
CA VAL A 785 -53.94 5.22 5.01
C VAL A 785 -55.18 5.74 5.71
N ARG A 786 -56.22 6.03 4.93
CA ARG A 786 -57.53 6.51 5.38
C ARG A 786 -58.58 5.47 5.04
N ALA A 787 -59.29 5.00 6.06
CA ALA A 787 -60.41 4.10 5.88
C ALA A 787 -61.70 4.84 5.48
N PRO A 788 -62.75 4.14 5.00
CA PRO A 788 -64.00 4.77 4.57
C PRO A 788 -64.77 5.55 5.65
N ASP A 789 -64.47 5.35 6.94
CA ASP A 789 -65.06 6.10 8.06
C ASP A 789 -64.23 7.33 8.46
N ASP A 790 -63.29 7.75 7.61
CA ASP A 790 -62.32 8.81 7.86
C ASP A 790 -61.28 8.51 8.97
N SER A 791 -61.25 7.30 9.54
CA SER A 791 -60.18 6.92 10.46
C SER A 791 -58.85 6.73 9.72
N VAL A 792 -57.76 7.16 10.36
CA VAL A 792 -56.40 7.14 9.81
C VAL A 792 -55.52 6.19 10.62
N PHE A 793 -54.72 5.39 9.94
CA PHE A 793 -53.72 4.52 10.57
C PHE A 793 -52.47 4.37 9.69
N GLY A 794 -51.35 4.00 10.31
CA GLY A 794 -50.07 3.77 9.64
C GLY A 794 -49.75 2.29 9.47
N ILE A 795 -49.08 1.95 8.38
CA ILE A 795 -48.56 0.61 8.07
C ILE A 795 -47.04 0.70 7.97
N LEU A 796 -46.31 -0.12 8.70
CA LEU A 796 -44.85 -0.21 8.60
C LEU A 796 -44.41 -0.83 7.28
N THR A 797 -43.46 -0.18 6.62
CA THR A 797 -42.91 -0.63 5.33
C THR A 797 -41.39 -0.48 5.27
N HIS A 798 -40.76 -1.34 4.46
CA HIS A 798 -39.31 -1.35 4.26
C HIS A 798 -38.89 -0.39 3.16
N ALA A 799 -39.69 -0.33 2.09
CA ALA A 799 -39.43 0.52 0.93
C ALA A 799 -40.73 0.90 0.21
N LEU A 800 -40.68 1.97 -0.58
CA LEU A 800 -41.70 2.41 -1.52
C LEU A 800 -41.20 2.19 -2.96
N ALA A 801 -42.12 1.90 -3.89
CA ALA A 801 -41.85 1.83 -5.34
C ALA A 801 -42.87 2.66 -6.11
N GLU A 802 -42.81 2.64 -7.44
CA GLU A 802 -43.68 3.44 -8.30
C GLU A 802 -45.18 3.21 -8.04
N THR A 803 -46.00 4.18 -8.43
CA THR A 803 -47.47 4.09 -8.38
C THR A 803 -48.02 3.72 -9.77
N PRO A 804 -48.10 2.43 -10.14
CA PRO A 804 -48.58 2.02 -11.45
C PRO A 804 -50.09 2.25 -11.62
N GLU A 805 -50.47 2.54 -12.86
CA GLU A 805 -51.85 2.42 -13.34
C GLU A 805 -52.09 0.97 -13.79
N ILE A 806 -53.03 0.29 -13.14
CA ILE A 806 -53.35 -1.11 -13.42
C ILE A 806 -54.73 -1.15 -14.08
N PRO A 807 -54.83 -1.53 -15.37
CA PRO A 807 -56.11 -1.73 -16.04
C PRO A 807 -57.00 -2.70 -15.25
N LEU A 808 -58.29 -2.38 -15.09
CA LEU A 808 -59.20 -3.20 -14.28
C LEU A 808 -59.31 -4.66 -14.79
N ASN A 809 -59.05 -4.91 -16.08
CA ASN A 809 -59.06 -6.25 -16.66
C ASN A 809 -57.83 -7.11 -16.29
N GLN A 810 -56.79 -6.53 -15.69
CA GLN A 810 -55.62 -7.22 -15.14
C GLN A 810 -55.77 -7.55 -13.64
N LEU A 811 -56.83 -7.05 -13.00
CA LEU A 811 -57.14 -7.30 -11.59
C LEU A 811 -58.08 -8.50 -11.47
N ASP A 812 -57.61 -9.54 -10.78
CA ASP A 812 -58.46 -10.65 -10.36
C ASP A 812 -58.91 -10.42 -8.91
N PRO A 813 -60.21 -10.22 -8.64
CA PRO A 813 -60.72 -10.09 -7.28
C PRO A 813 -60.34 -11.32 -6.45
N ILE A 814 -59.80 -11.10 -5.25
CA ILE A 814 -59.38 -12.22 -4.38
C ILE A 814 -60.57 -13.13 -4.01
N ALA A 815 -61.79 -12.58 -4.01
CA ALA A 815 -63.03 -13.30 -3.74
C ALA A 815 -63.30 -14.43 -4.75
N ASN A 816 -62.77 -14.32 -5.98
CA ASN A 816 -62.88 -15.36 -7.00
C ASN A 816 -61.93 -16.53 -6.72
N LEU A 817 -60.80 -16.27 -6.07
CA LEU A 817 -59.79 -17.28 -5.72
C LEU A 817 -60.06 -17.91 -4.35
N PHE A 818 -60.58 -17.12 -3.40
CA PHE A 818 -60.85 -17.55 -2.02
C PHE A 818 -62.24 -17.06 -1.55
N PRO A 819 -63.33 -17.74 -1.93
CA PRO A 819 -64.66 -17.41 -1.45
C PRO A 819 -64.77 -17.63 0.07
N GLY A 820 -65.27 -16.63 0.81
CA GLY A 820 -65.69 -16.80 2.21
C GLY A 820 -64.63 -16.62 3.32
N HIS A 821 -63.43 -16.09 3.03
CA HIS A 821 -62.39 -15.88 4.05
C HIS A 821 -62.04 -14.40 4.26
N GLY A 822 -61.79 -14.00 5.51
CA GLY A 822 -61.37 -12.66 5.94
C GLY A 822 -59.92 -12.30 5.53
N VAL A 823 -59.65 -12.39 4.23
CA VAL A 823 -58.36 -12.09 3.61
C VAL A 823 -58.19 -10.57 3.50
N MET A 824 -57.03 -10.04 3.92
CA MET A 824 -56.76 -8.60 3.86
C MET A 824 -56.61 -8.08 2.42
N ALA A 825 -56.33 -8.94 1.45
CA ALA A 825 -56.29 -8.60 0.03
C ALA A 825 -57.67 -8.25 -0.52
N GLU A 826 -57.71 -7.38 -1.52
CA GLU A 826 -58.88 -7.04 -2.35
C GLU A 826 -58.82 -7.75 -3.70
N SER A 827 -57.66 -7.66 -4.34
CA SER A 827 -57.41 -8.20 -5.67
C SER A 827 -55.95 -8.56 -5.85
N VAL A 828 -55.69 -9.29 -6.93
CA VAL A 828 -54.37 -9.76 -7.32
C VAL A 828 -54.12 -9.31 -8.76
N VAL A 829 -52.95 -8.77 -9.03
CA VAL A 829 -52.54 -8.39 -10.37
C VAL A 829 -51.91 -9.61 -11.04
N ARG A 830 -52.40 -9.99 -12.23
CA ARG A 830 -51.79 -11.10 -12.98
C ARG A 830 -50.33 -10.78 -13.32
N PRO A 831 -49.40 -11.74 -13.13
CA PRO A 831 -48.04 -11.58 -13.63
C PRO A 831 -48.08 -11.52 -15.16
N ASP A 832 -47.35 -10.57 -15.73
CA ASP A 832 -47.15 -10.45 -17.18
C ASP A 832 -45.64 -10.52 -17.47
N PRO A 833 -45.13 -11.71 -17.82
CA PRO A 833 -43.72 -11.90 -18.15
C PRO A 833 -43.26 -11.04 -19.34
N ALA A 834 -44.17 -10.69 -20.26
CA ALA A 834 -43.84 -9.84 -21.40
C ALA A 834 -43.62 -8.36 -21.00
N GLN A 835 -44.08 -7.96 -19.82
CA GLN A 835 -43.87 -6.62 -19.23
C GLN A 835 -42.83 -6.63 -18.11
N GLY A 836 -42.04 -7.69 -17.99
CA GLY A 836 -41.00 -7.81 -16.94
C GLY A 836 -41.54 -7.95 -15.52
N ARG A 837 -42.84 -8.25 -15.34
CA ARG A 837 -43.44 -8.50 -14.02
C ARG A 837 -43.29 -9.97 -13.63
N ASP A 838 -42.14 -10.30 -13.04
CA ASP A 838 -41.92 -11.59 -12.36
C ASP A 838 -42.46 -11.49 -10.92
N GLY A 839 -43.68 -12.00 -10.71
CA GLY A 839 -44.29 -12.07 -9.38
C GLY A 839 -45.72 -11.54 -9.33
N ILE A 840 -46.45 -11.93 -8.28
CA ILE A 840 -47.83 -11.53 -8.06
C ILE A 840 -47.85 -10.26 -7.18
N LEU A 841 -48.44 -9.16 -7.66
CA LEU A 841 -48.70 -7.98 -6.85
C LEU A 841 -50.06 -8.12 -6.16
N VAL A 842 -50.07 -8.08 -4.83
CA VAL A 842 -51.30 -8.21 -4.03
C VAL A 842 -51.79 -6.82 -3.64
N ILE A 843 -53.03 -6.49 -4.01
CA ILE A 843 -53.68 -5.24 -3.63
C ILE A 843 -54.42 -5.46 -2.31
N LEU A 844 -54.05 -4.72 -1.28
CA LEU A 844 -54.62 -4.79 0.06
C LEU A 844 -55.86 -3.89 0.19
N SER A 845 -56.86 -4.41 0.90
CA SER A 845 -58.11 -3.71 1.20
C SER A 845 -57.99 -2.97 2.54
N VAL A 846 -57.92 -1.65 2.51
CA VAL A 846 -57.90 -0.81 3.72
C VAL A 846 -59.10 -1.09 4.64
N PRO A 847 -60.35 -1.26 4.15
CA PRO A 847 -61.48 -1.66 5.00
C PRO A 847 -61.27 -3.00 5.72
N ARG A 848 -60.76 -4.02 5.02
CA ARG A 848 -60.56 -5.36 5.61
C ARG A 848 -59.38 -5.39 6.59
N ILE A 849 -58.29 -4.68 6.28
CA ILE A 849 -57.18 -4.46 7.21
C ILE A 849 -57.72 -3.83 8.50
N ARG A 850 -58.52 -2.78 8.34
CA ARG A 850 -59.11 -2.06 9.46
C ARG A 850 -60.00 -2.97 10.31
N GLU A 851 -60.97 -3.66 9.72
CA GLU A 851 -61.85 -4.59 10.45
C GLU A 851 -61.04 -5.62 11.24
N ARG A 852 -60.03 -6.22 10.60
CA ARG A 852 -59.22 -7.27 11.23
C ARG A 852 -58.30 -6.77 12.34
N LEU A 853 -57.65 -5.61 12.15
CA LEU A 853 -56.64 -5.11 13.09
C LEU A 853 -57.21 -4.22 14.20
N LEU A 854 -58.32 -3.51 13.94
CA LEU A 854 -58.94 -2.62 14.92
C LEU A 854 -60.01 -3.29 15.79
N HIS A 855 -60.69 -4.36 15.35
CA HIS A 855 -61.54 -5.15 16.26
C HIS A 855 -60.74 -5.87 17.35
N ALA A 856 -59.46 -6.17 17.09
CA ALA A 856 -58.52 -6.69 18.10
C ALA A 856 -57.89 -5.60 18.99
N ALA A 857 -58.07 -4.31 18.66
CA ALA A 857 -57.36 -3.17 19.26
C ALA A 857 -58.28 -2.05 19.81
N GLU A 858 -59.59 -2.29 20.00
CA GLU A 858 -60.51 -1.31 20.61
C GLU A 858 -60.01 -0.65 21.91
N PRO A 859 -59.24 -1.31 22.82
CA PRO A 859 -58.66 -0.64 23.99
C PRO A 859 -57.67 0.49 23.63
N ALA A 860 -56.96 0.40 22.50
CA ALA A 860 -55.92 1.34 22.06
C ALA A 860 -56.49 2.68 21.58
N ARG A 861 -57.59 2.61 20.81
CA ARG A 861 -58.29 3.78 20.27
C ARG A 861 -58.94 4.58 21.39
N ALA A 862 -59.49 3.90 22.41
CA ALA A 862 -59.99 4.55 23.61
C ALA A 862 -58.87 5.28 24.38
N ALA A 863 -57.69 4.66 24.55
CA ALA A 863 -56.54 5.29 25.22
C ALA A 863 -55.99 6.50 24.43
N ALA A 864 -55.85 6.41 23.10
CA ALA A 864 -55.37 7.51 22.25
C ALA A 864 -56.36 8.69 22.19
N LEU A 865 -57.68 8.41 22.15
CA LEU A 865 -58.72 9.43 22.23
C LEU A 865 -58.76 10.11 23.61
N THR A 866 -58.42 9.38 24.68
CA THR A 866 -58.31 9.94 26.04
C THR A 866 -57.11 10.87 26.17
N LEU A 867 -55.95 10.49 25.60
CA LEU A 867 -54.76 11.34 25.52
C LEU A 867 -54.99 12.62 24.69
N ALA A 868 -55.72 12.54 23.57
CA ALA A 868 -56.08 13.70 22.77
C ALA A 868 -57.09 14.65 23.47
N ALA A 869 -57.98 14.09 24.32
CA ALA A 869 -58.91 14.87 25.13
C ALA A 869 -58.22 15.60 26.30
N ASP A 870 -57.21 14.98 26.93
CA ASP A 870 -56.43 15.59 28.01
C ASP A 870 -55.43 16.64 27.49
N GLY A 871 -54.83 16.44 26.32
CA GLY A 871 -53.96 17.45 25.69
C GLY A 871 -54.69 18.77 25.37
N ARG A 872 -55.98 18.71 24.99
CA ARG A 872 -56.82 19.91 24.79
C ARG A 872 -57.23 20.60 26.09
N ARG A 873 -57.23 19.90 27.23
CA ARG A 873 -57.51 20.48 28.55
C ARG A 873 -56.31 21.21 29.16
N ILE A 874 -55.09 20.81 28.80
CA ILE A 874 -53.85 21.44 29.30
C ILE A 874 -53.51 22.71 28.51
N ALA A 875 -53.85 22.80 27.22
CA ALA A 875 -53.67 24.01 26.42
C ALA A 875 -54.69 25.14 26.71
N ALA A 876 -55.73 24.86 27.51
CA ALA A 876 -56.79 25.80 27.87
C ALA A 876 -56.73 26.24 29.36
N ARG A 877 -55.58 26.07 30.03
CA ARG A 877 -55.33 26.53 31.40
C ARG A 877 -54.12 27.45 31.48
#